data_AF-A0A9X2LEF1-F1
#
_entry.id   AF-A0A9X2LEF1-F1
#
_cell.length_a   1.000
_cell.length_b   1.000
_cell.length_c   1.000
_cell.angle_alpha   90.00
_cell.angle_beta   90.00
_cell.angle_gamma   90.00
#
_symmetry.space_group_name_H-M   'P 1'
#
loop_
_entity.id
_entity.type
_entity.pdbx_description
1 polymer ?
#
loop_
_entity_poly.entity_id
_entity_poly.type
_entity_poly.pdbx_seq_one_letter_code
_entity_poly.pdbx_strand_id
1 'polypeptide(L)'
;MHSESDARGATGTARTPQNEPVAIVGIAALYPGIRGADAYWRALTEPPPDPGSGPAPSLAGIEVDVARFGIPPAQAGALTRMQLLMLEAARECLEDAKGGDRTLRTERTDVVAGVCSGLDRQYANALRVEGGRYARELERAVSAPEFGGSARTAAQAADELRSALVRRLGASPHDRVGEMASTIPARIASAFKLRGRTLALESADATSFLAIAHALDSLRGGLSEAVLVVTGQREEGPYLRAALAAKGLVAPRTRPFAADGDGFALGEGVGALLLKRLSSAVGDGDRIYATVRGCAVHHEGRPGVFRYSTSVERRAETARAALRECGASPDTIGYVECGASGVARETAAELAALTSVFADAEPGSVVVGSVRDRLGHTFANAGLAGVTKAALALHHQRLPARPPQPPGAAQDLSAAPFRTPAEPQKWAPPPGGEPRRACVSGASLTGTLCHLVLEEHETAGAAPAPARPRTARASAAPEPVAIVGFGGRFGDAPDADAFWAAMLAGQDRIGPLPESLLDRELYHRPGKLSLTHSYTDLGSPVEVPAAPPGGLRIPPHRYAVMDAAQRVALGVAGELLARRGRAGSGYAAVRPAGRGLVAMGTNLSLSRERRTAAGLALGEVEAAVAGLAALGHLDATGVATLLDLVRERYAADPPPGGPEDLDGSLAGGVAAVIANEYGLDAVPLGIEAACASSLAALDVAVGRLRSGSVDYALAGGVELPCNARDMVLCSALGLLSHERITPFDTAADGFTPGDGCALFLLKRYADARRDGDAIHGLLRGIGASNDAKSLIAPDVDGQVRAMRQAFGQAGFDPADVGYLEAHGTGTRVGDRVEIAAAARVYASPHRRRPLEIGSAKSFFGHTFAAAGGAGLLRALYALRTGVLPANAGLTAVSPELDLERIPARVSTATTPWESAPGRPRRAGVSSFGTGGINYHVLIEEHLDGPR
;
A
#
# COMPACT_ATOMS: atom_id res chain seq x y z
N MET A 1 4.33 70.18 -16.20
CA MET A 1 3.81 70.70 -14.93
C MET A 1 2.81 69.67 -14.41
N HIS A 2 3.10 69.16 -13.22
CA HIS A 2 2.30 68.35 -12.29
C HIS A 2 1.99 66.86 -12.54
N SER A 3 2.29 66.16 -11.46
CA SER A 3 2.31 64.76 -11.07
C SER A 3 1.00 64.28 -10.45
N GLU A 4 0.94 62.96 -10.23
CA GLU A 4 0.30 62.17 -9.13
C GLU A 4 -0.53 61.01 -9.71
N SER A 5 -0.63 59.80 -9.15
CA SER A 5 0.10 59.03 -8.12
C SER A 5 -0.53 57.62 -8.08
N ASP A 6 0.18 56.66 -7.49
CA ASP A 6 -0.16 55.25 -7.29
C ASP A 6 -1.53 54.93 -6.66
N ALA A 7 -2.11 53.79 -7.08
CA ALA A 7 -2.84 52.86 -6.22
C ALA A 7 -3.00 51.48 -6.90
N ARG A 8 -1.99 50.61 -6.79
CA ARG A 8 -2.13 49.17 -7.05
C ARG A 8 -2.75 48.52 -5.81
N GLY A 9 -4.05 48.26 -5.86
CA GLY A 9 -4.74 47.42 -4.88
C GLY A 9 -4.43 45.95 -5.12
N ALA A 10 -3.79 45.31 -4.14
CA ALA A 10 -3.58 43.87 -4.07
C ALA A 10 -4.93 43.13 -4.02
N THR A 11 -5.36 42.58 -5.15
CA THR A 11 -6.45 41.60 -5.18
C THR A 11 -5.91 40.27 -4.70
N GLY A 12 -6.22 39.91 -3.45
CA GLY A 12 -5.97 38.58 -2.92
C GLY A 12 -6.54 37.52 -3.85
N THR A 13 -5.67 36.66 -4.37
CA THR A 13 -6.06 35.50 -5.16
C THR A 13 -6.97 34.64 -4.31
N ALA A 14 -8.24 34.49 -4.71
CA ALA A 14 -9.15 33.56 -4.07
C ALA A 14 -8.51 32.18 -4.07
N ARG A 15 -8.22 31.63 -2.88
CA ARG A 15 -7.63 30.29 -2.74
C ARG A 15 -8.52 29.28 -3.46
N THR A 16 -7.99 28.65 -4.50
CA THR A 16 -8.63 27.49 -5.12
C THR A 16 -8.70 26.36 -4.09
N PRO A 17 -9.73 25.48 -4.13
CA PRO A 17 -9.86 24.34 -3.20
C PRO A 17 -8.60 23.46 -3.14
N GLN A 18 -7.82 23.46 -4.22
CA GLN A 18 -6.60 22.68 -4.44
C GLN A 18 -5.43 23.11 -3.54
N ASN A 19 -5.43 24.35 -3.02
CA ASN A 19 -4.35 24.89 -2.18
C ASN A 19 -4.80 25.16 -0.74
N GLU A 20 -5.92 24.57 -0.30
CA GLU A 20 -6.37 24.71 1.08
C GLU A 20 -5.36 24.05 2.05
N PRO A 21 -4.94 24.74 3.13
CA PRO A 21 -4.16 24.13 4.20
C PRO A 21 -4.89 22.96 4.86
N VAL A 22 -4.15 21.96 5.30
CA VAL A 22 -4.68 20.81 6.03
C VAL A 22 -4.19 20.86 7.47
N ALA A 23 -5.11 20.89 8.42
CA ALA A 23 -4.81 20.91 9.85
C ALA A 23 -4.47 19.50 10.36
N ILE A 24 -3.44 19.42 11.21
CA ILE A 24 -3.18 18.27 12.08
C ILE A 24 -3.97 18.51 13.36
N VAL A 25 -5.03 17.72 13.56
CA VAL A 25 -5.99 17.90 14.67
C VAL A 25 -5.85 16.84 15.77
N GLY A 26 -5.13 15.75 15.50
CA GLY A 26 -4.80 14.74 16.50
C GLY A 26 -3.48 14.06 16.18
N ILE A 27 -2.73 13.68 17.21
CA ILE A 27 -1.42 13.05 17.14
C ILE A 27 -1.37 11.86 18.11
N ALA A 28 -0.86 10.72 17.65
CA ALA A 28 -0.37 9.66 18.55
C ALA A 28 1.07 9.30 18.22
N ALA A 29 1.79 8.91 19.26
CA ALA A 29 3.20 8.55 19.21
C ALA A 29 3.44 7.39 20.18
N LEU A 30 3.61 6.19 19.64
CA LEU A 30 3.95 4.98 20.38
C LEU A 30 5.34 4.52 19.99
N TYR A 31 6.31 4.74 20.88
CA TYR A 31 7.71 4.33 20.69
C TYR A 31 8.20 3.59 21.94
N PRO A 32 9.33 2.88 21.89
CA PRO A 32 9.93 2.28 23.08
C PRO A 32 10.03 3.28 24.25
N GLY A 33 9.21 3.09 25.30
CA GLY A 33 9.20 3.94 26.50
C GLY A 33 8.42 5.26 26.36
N ILE A 34 7.77 5.50 25.23
CA ILE A 34 7.06 6.75 24.92
C ILE A 34 5.63 6.44 24.49
N ARG A 35 4.64 7.11 25.10
CA ARG A 35 3.22 6.99 24.74
C ARG A 35 2.53 8.35 24.73
N GLY A 36 1.93 8.68 23.59
CA GLY A 36 1.24 9.94 23.36
C GLY A 36 2.16 11.11 22.99
N ALA A 37 1.56 12.16 22.43
CA ALA A 37 2.27 13.32 21.88
C ALA A 37 3.11 14.06 22.94
N ASP A 38 2.59 14.22 24.16
CA ASP A 38 3.29 14.94 25.24
C ASP A 38 4.51 14.19 25.75
N ALA A 39 4.43 12.86 25.89
CA ALA A 39 5.58 12.04 26.28
C ALA A 39 6.64 12.04 25.18
N TYR A 40 6.22 12.02 23.92
CA TYR A 40 7.10 12.15 22.77
C TYR A 40 7.84 13.48 22.78
N TRP A 41 7.13 14.58 23.02
CA TRP A 41 7.75 15.90 23.12
C TRP A 41 8.78 15.98 24.25
N ARG A 42 8.42 15.50 25.45
CA ARG A 42 9.35 15.46 26.60
C ARG A 42 10.61 14.65 26.29
N ALA A 43 10.50 13.49 25.66
CA ALA A 43 11.65 12.66 25.29
C ALA A 43 12.63 13.37 24.34
N LEU A 44 12.17 14.37 23.58
CA LEU A 44 13.00 15.16 22.67
C LEU A 44 13.59 16.42 23.33
N THR A 45 12.90 17.01 24.29
CA THR A 45 13.31 18.29 24.90
C THR A 45 13.97 18.16 26.27
N GLU A 46 13.78 17.06 26.97
CA GLU A 46 14.35 16.82 28.30
C GLU A 46 15.59 15.91 28.19
N PRO A 47 16.52 16.00 29.16
CA PRO A 47 17.61 15.03 29.28
C PRO A 47 17.02 13.62 29.37
N PRO A 48 17.64 12.60 28.74
CA PRO A 48 17.21 11.23 28.96
C PRO A 48 17.32 10.90 30.46
N PRO A 49 16.36 10.14 31.03
CA PRO A 49 16.47 9.68 32.40
C PRO A 49 17.73 8.83 32.57
N ASP A 50 18.30 8.79 33.79
CA ASP A 50 19.43 7.91 34.09
C ASP A 50 19.12 6.47 33.64
N PRO A 51 20.08 5.76 33.00
CA PRO A 51 19.88 4.39 32.59
C PRO A 51 19.70 3.52 33.85
N GLY A 52 18.45 3.29 34.23
CA GLY A 52 18.10 2.38 35.32
C GLY A 52 18.58 0.96 35.02
N SER A 53 18.69 0.12 36.05
CA SER A 53 19.10 -1.29 35.94
C SER A 53 18.05 -2.22 35.29
N GLY A 54 17.02 -1.66 34.65
CA GLY A 54 15.93 -2.41 34.01
C GLY A 54 16.21 -2.75 32.54
N PRO A 55 15.46 -3.70 31.96
CA PRO A 55 15.53 -3.99 30.53
C PRO A 55 15.13 -2.75 29.72
N ALA A 56 15.78 -2.57 28.56
CA ALA A 56 15.45 -1.47 27.65
C ALA A 56 13.97 -1.54 27.25
N PRO A 57 13.24 -0.41 27.25
CA PRO A 57 11.84 -0.40 26.89
C PRO A 57 11.63 -0.91 25.45
N SER A 58 10.49 -1.55 25.19
CA SER A 58 10.16 -2.13 23.88
C SER A 58 8.66 -2.01 23.60
N LEU A 59 8.29 -1.90 22.32
CA LEU A 59 6.90 -2.00 21.90
C LEU A 59 6.29 -3.39 22.18
N ALA A 60 7.13 -4.42 22.35
CA ALA A 60 6.67 -5.76 22.73
C ALA A 60 5.94 -5.77 24.08
N GLY A 61 6.25 -4.85 25.00
CA GLY A 61 5.62 -4.78 26.32
C GLY A 61 4.28 -4.02 26.38
N ILE A 62 3.75 -3.54 25.25
CA ILE A 62 2.47 -2.79 25.21
C ILE A 62 1.27 -3.74 25.19
N GLU A 63 0.66 -4.03 26.33
CA GLU A 63 -0.57 -4.83 26.31
C GLU A 63 -1.75 -4.06 25.67
N VAL A 64 -2.47 -4.71 24.77
CA VAL A 64 -3.64 -4.14 24.06
C VAL A 64 -4.84 -5.03 24.32
N ASP A 65 -5.84 -4.48 24.99
CA ASP A 65 -7.11 -5.17 25.24
C ASP A 65 -7.96 -5.20 23.96
N VAL A 66 -7.93 -6.34 23.26
CA VAL A 66 -8.66 -6.55 22.00
C VAL A 66 -10.18 -6.52 22.16
N ALA A 67 -10.70 -6.84 23.36
CA ALA A 67 -12.15 -6.87 23.61
C ALA A 67 -12.74 -5.45 23.54
N ARG A 68 -11.97 -4.43 23.95
CA ARG A 68 -12.33 -3.01 23.81
C ARG A 68 -12.69 -2.62 22.38
N PHE A 69 -12.08 -3.27 21.39
CA PHE A 69 -12.28 -2.97 19.98
C PHE A 69 -13.32 -3.88 19.31
N GLY A 70 -14.04 -4.70 20.09
CA GLY A 70 -15.03 -5.65 19.57
C GLY A 70 -14.42 -6.80 18.78
N ILE A 71 -13.13 -7.11 19.00
CA ILE A 71 -12.45 -8.22 18.34
C ILE A 71 -12.80 -9.52 19.08
N PRO A 72 -13.36 -10.54 18.41
CA PRO A 72 -13.69 -11.79 19.06
C PRO A 72 -12.44 -12.50 19.62
N PRO A 73 -12.51 -13.14 20.81
CA PRO A 73 -11.38 -13.88 21.38
C PRO A 73 -10.79 -14.94 20.45
N ALA A 74 -11.63 -15.60 19.64
CA ALA A 74 -11.21 -16.59 18.65
C ALA A 74 -10.29 -16.02 17.55
N GLN A 75 -10.32 -14.71 17.33
CA GLN A 75 -9.45 -14.05 16.35
C GLN A 75 -8.16 -13.53 16.98
N ALA A 76 -8.13 -13.28 18.30
CA ALA A 76 -7.03 -12.59 18.97
C ALA A 76 -5.66 -13.23 18.68
N GLY A 77 -5.58 -14.56 18.68
CA GLY A 77 -4.34 -15.30 18.41
C GLY A 77 -3.85 -15.25 16.97
N ALA A 78 -4.69 -14.82 16.01
CA ALA A 78 -4.34 -14.70 14.61
C ALA A 78 -3.88 -13.29 14.20
N LEU A 79 -4.04 -12.28 15.08
CA LEU A 79 -3.63 -10.91 14.77
C LEU A 79 -2.10 -10.77 14.82
N THR A 80 -1.59 -9.92 13.93
CA THR A 80 -0.20 -9.46 14.00
C THR A 80 -0.01 -8.51 15.17
N ARG A 81 1.20 -8.46 15.71
CA ARG A 81 1.52 -7.49 16.75
C ARG A 81 1.34 -6.05 16.26
N MET A 82 1.75 -5.77 15.03
CA MET A 82 1.60 -4.45 14.41
C MET A 82 0.13 -4.01 14.31
N GLN A 83 -0.81 -4.93 14.01
CA GLN A 83 -2.25 -4.63 14.01
C GLN A 83 -2.73 -4.08 15.36
N LEU A 84 -2.28 -4.67 16.46
CA LEU A 84 -2.65 -4.26 17.81
C LEU A 84 -2.09 -2.87 18.14
N LEU A 85 -0.80 -2.65 17.86
CA LEU A 85 -0.13 -1.39 18.15
C LEU A 85 -0.71 -0.23 17.32
N MET A 86 -1.02 -0.47 16.04
CA MET A 86 -1.63 0.55 15.16
C MET A 86 -3.08 0.83 15.51
N LEU A 87 -3.83 -0.16 16.02
CA LEU A 87 -5.18 0.04 16.55
C LEU A 87 -5.16 0.92 17.81
N GLU A 88 -4.18 0.70 18.69
CA GLU A 88 -3.98 1.52 19.88
C GLU A 88 -3.53 2.95 19.54
N ALA A 89 -2.59 3.12 18.59
CA ALA A 89 -2.19 4.44 18.10
C ALA A 89 -3.38 5.20 17.47
N ALA A 90 -4.23 4.51 16.71
CA ALA A 90 -5.45 5.08 16.17
C ALA A 90 -6.40 5.55 17.30
N ARG A 91 -6.57 4.74 18.35
CA ARG A 91 -7.37 5.11 19.53
C ARG A 91 -6.84 6.39 20.17
N GLU A 92 -5.55 6.42 20.50
CA GLU A 92 -4.90 7.58 21.13
C GLU A 92 -5.03 8.83 20.25
N CYS A 93 -4.85 8.71 18.94
CA CYS A 93 -4.94 9.85 18.01
C CYS A 93 -6.37 10.40 17.92
N LEU A 94 -7.37 9.51 17.88
CA LEU A 94 -8.78 9.90 17.87
C LEU A 94 -9.22 10.49 19.22
N GLU A 95 -8.66 10.05 20.34
CA GLU A 95 -8.90 10.66 21.65
C GLU A 95 -8.22 12.02 21.79
N ASP A 96 -6.99 12.14 21.33
CA ASP A 96 -6.23 13.39 21.28
C ASP A 96 -6.92 14.48 20.45
N ALA A 97 -7.65 14.08 19.39
CA ALA A 97 -8.47 14.99 18.60
C ALA A 97 -9.79 15.41 19.28
N LYS A 98 -10.32 14.64 20.24
CA LYS A 98 -11.64 14.84 20.87
C LYS A 98 -11.64 15.93 21.95
N GLY A 99 -11.09 17.10 21.68
CA GLY A 99 -11.14 18.26 22.59
C GLY A 99 -12.56 18.78 22.94
N GLY A 100 -13.65 18.06 22.61
CA GLY A 100 -15.04 18.38 22.94
C GLY A 100 -16.04 17.25 22.61
N ASP A 101 -17.32 17.45 22.95
CA ASP A 101 -18.44 16.48 22.89
C ASP A 101 -18.97 16.20 21.46
N ARG A 102 -18.13 16.29 20.41
CA ARG A 102 -18.57 16.21 19.00
C ARG A 102 -18.02 14.99 18.25
N THR A 103 -18.85 14.45 17.37
CA THR A 103 -18.59 13.20 16.64
C THR A 103 -17.98 13.45 15.27
N LEU A 104 -16.94 12.69 14.93
CA LEU A 104 -16.37 12.66 13.58
C LEU A 104 -17.41 12.21 12.54
N ARG A 105 -17.37 12.78 11.34
CA ARG A 105 -18.22 12.37 10.20
C ARG A 105 -17.77 11.03 9.64
N THR A 106 -18.13 9.96 10.33
CA THR A 106 -17.62 8.61 10.09
C THR A 106 -17.78 8.10 8.66
N GLU A 107 -18.84 8.50 7.94
CA GLU A 107 -19.08 8.10 6.54
C GLU A 107 -18.06 8.67 5.53
N ARG A 108 -17.31 9.71 5.92
CA ARG A 108 -16.31 10.38 5.07
C ARG A 108 -14.97 10.54 5.77
N THR A 109 -14.68 9.62 6.68
CA THR A 109 -13.37 9.49 7.32
C THR A 109 -12.64 8.31 6.73
N ASP A 110 -11.52 8.58 6.06
CA ASP A 110 -10.65 7.55 5.50
C ASP A 110 -9.65 7.04 6.56
N VAL A 111 -9.19 5.82 6.38
CA VAL A 111 -8.12 5.21 7.18
C VAL A 111 -7.01 4.73 6.24
N VAL A 112 -5.81 5.28 6.42
CA VAL A 112 -4.63 4.95 5.62
C VAL A 112 -3.57 4.38 6.55
N ALA A 113 -3.19 3.12 6.32
CA ALA A 113 -2.12 2.46 7.06
C ALA A 113 -0.83 2.41 6.25
N GLY A 114 0.31 2.60 6.90
CA GLY A 114 1.63 2.41 6.30
C GLY A 114 2.48 1.42 7.09
N VAL A 115 2.96 0.38 6.42
CA VAL A 115 3.91 -0.61 6.94
C VAL A 115 4.91 -0.92 5.83
N CYS A 116 6.02 -1.56 6.18
CA CYS A 116 6.97 -2.05 5.19
C CYS A 116 7.55 -3.39 5.64
N SER A 117 7.73 -4.29 4.68
CA SER A 117 8.07 -5.70 4.90
C SER A 117 6.96 -6.50 5.58
N GLY A 118 7.12 -7.81 5.56
CA GLY A 118 6.17 -8.75 6.14
C GLY A 118 6.02 -8.61 7.66
N LEU A 119 4.81 -8.94 8.13
CA LEU A 119 4.39 -8.94 9.53
C LEU A 119 4.65 -10.31 10.18
N ASP A 120 4.76 -10.35 11.52
CA ASP A 120 5.03 -11.55 12.31
C ASP A 120 4.17 -12.77 11.92
N ARG A 121 2.86 -12.59 11.73
CA ARG A 121 1.95 -13.68 11.32
C ARG A 121 2.17 -14.11 9.88
N GLN A 122 2.58 -13.23 8.98
CA GLN A 122 2.91 -13.62 7.60
C GLN A 122 4.12 -14.57 7.59
N TYR A 123 5.14 -14.27 8.40
CA TYR A 123 6.31 -15.13 8.56
C TYR A 123 5.99 -16.42 9.30
N ALA A 124 5.23 -16.37 10.40
CA ALA A 124 4.83 -17.56 11.14
C ALA A 124 4.03 -18.54 10.28
N ASN A 125 3.08 -18.03 9.49
CA ASN A 125 2.29 -18.85 8.57
C ASN A 125 3.14 -19.41 7.43
N ALA A 126 4.07 -18.63 6.87
CA ALA A 126 5.02 -19.13 5.88
C ALA A 126 5.89 -20.26 6.43
N LEU A 127 6.49 -20.05 7.62
CA LEU A 127 7.30 -21.06 8.29
C LEU A 127 6.51 -22.32 8.63
N ARG A 128 5.23 -22.19 9.02
CA ARG A 128 4.35 -23.33 9.30
C ARG A 128 4.06 -24.15 8.05
N VAL A 129 3.87 -23.52 6.89
CA VAL A 129 3.66 -24.21 5.61
C VAL A 129 4.97 -24.86 5.13
N GLU A 130 6.08 -24.14 5.15
CA GLU A 130 7.41 -24.67 4.78
C GLU A 130 7.88 -25.78 5.73
N GLY A 131 7.50 -25.72 7.01
CA GLY A 131 7.75 -26.75 8.00
C GLY A 131 7.19 -28.11 7.62
N GLY A 132 6.15 -28.17 6.77
CA GLY A 132 5.65 -29.42 6.19
C GLY A 132 6.68 -30.10 5.28
N ARG A 133 7.36 -29.33 4.41
CA ARG A 133 8.45 -29.82 3.56
C ARG A 133 9.65 -30.23 4.40
N TYR A 134 10.01 -29.44 5.40
CA TYR A 134 11.10 -29.79 6.32
C TYR A 134 10.79 -31.10 7.07
N ALA A 135 9.56 -31.27 7.57
CA ALA A 135 9.14 -32.49 8.26
C ALA A 135 9.22 -33.74 7.36
N ARG A 136 8.95 -33.60 6.06
CA ARG A 136 9.15 -34.70 5.09
C ARG A 136 10.61 -35.07 4.92
N GLU A 137 11.51 -34.08 4.82
CA GLU A 137 12.94 -34.37 4.73
C GLU A 137 13.49 -34.97 6.04
N LEU A 138 12.96 -34.53 7.19
CA LEU A 138 13.22 -35.18 8.48
C LEU A 138 12.78 -36.65 8.48
N GLU A 139 11.56 -36.95 8.04
CA GLU A 139 11.05 -38.33 7.93
C GLU A 139 11.97 -39.21 7.08
N ARG A 140 12.37 -38.69 5.91
CA ARG A 140 13.29 -39.37 4.99
C ARG A 140 14.68 -39.57 5.59
N ALA A 141 15.15 -38.63 6.39
CA ALA A 141 16.45 -38.71 7.04
C ALA A 141 16.44 -39.71 8.20
N VAL A 142 15.44 -39.65 9.09
CA VAL A 142 15.28 -40.57 10.23
C VAL A 142 15.12 -42.02 9.76
N SER A 143 14.53 -42.25 8.60
CA SER A 143 14.40 -43.59 8.00
C SER A 143 15.72 -44.19 7.52
N ALA A 144 16.83 -43.43 7.48
CA ALA A 144 18.11 -43.96 7.04
C ALA A 144 18.73 -44.89 8.11
N PRO A 145 19.37 -46.01 7.71
CA PRO A 145 19.88 -47.00 8.65
C PRO A 145 20.86 -46.45 9.70
N GLU A 146 21.63 -45.44 9.32
CA GLU A 146 22.61 -44.75 10.18
C GLU A 146 21.99 -44.02 11.38
N PHE A 147 20.69 -43.67 11.34
CA PHE A 147 19.96 -43.06 12.45
C PHE A 147 19.07 -44.06 13.21
N GLY A 148 19.13 -45.35 12.86
CA GLY A 148 18.42 -46.43 13.55
C GLY A 148 16.90 -46.31 13.59
N GLY A 149 16.30 -45.42 12.78
CA GLY A 149 14.87 -45.15 12.80
C GLY A 149 14.08 -46.17 11.99
N SER A 150 13.01 -46.71 12.59
CA SER A 150 11.99 -47.45 11.85
C SER A 150 11.10 -46.50 11.04
N ALA A 151 10.39 -46.98 10.02
CA ALA A 151 9.39 -46.19 9.30
C ALA A 151 8.34 -45.57 10.26
N ARG A 152 8.01 -46.27 11.35
CA ARG A 152 7.12 -45.77 12.40
C ARG A 152 7.75 -44.61 13.17
N THR A 153 9.02 -44.73 13.55
CA THR A 153 9.77 -43.69 14.27
C THR A 153 9.91 -42.43 13.41
N ALA A 154 10.19 -42.61 12.11
CA ALA A 154 10.30 -41.52 11.15
C ALA A 154 8.98 -40.74 10.99
N ALA A 155 7.87 -41.45 10.76
CA ALA A 155 6.54 -40.84 10.67
C ALA A 155 6.16 -40.10 11.97
N GLN A 156 6.48 -40.71 13.12
CA GLN A 156 6.27 -40.08 14.43
C GLN A 156 7.07 -38.79 14.57
N ALA A 157 8.35 -38.76 14.18
CA ALA A 157 9.17 -37.55 14.23
C ALA A 157 8.58 -36.40 13.39
N ALA A 158 8.10 -36.72 12.19
CA ALA A 158 7.47 -35.73 11.32
C ALA A 158 6.16 -35.18 11.90
N ASP A 159 5.31 -36.03 12.49
CA ASP A 159 4.07 -35.62 13.15
C ASP A 159 4.30 -34.82 14.43
N GLU A 160 5.28 -35.21 15.25
CA GLU A 160 5.68 -34.47 16.44
C GLU A 160 6.21 -33.08 16.07
N LEU A 161 7.03 -32.97 15.01
CA LEU A 161 7.51 -31.67 14.50
C LEU A 161 6.36 -30.79 14.03
N ARG A 162 5.47 -31.30 13.16
CA ARG A 162 4.29 -30.55 12.69
C ARG A 162 3.46 -30.03 13.86
N SER A 163 3.26 -30.87 14.87
CA SER A 163 2.53 -30.51 16.08
C SER A 163 3.26 -29.47 16.93
N ALA A 164 4.59 -29.57 17.04
CA ALA A 164 5.43 -28.59 17.75
C ALA A 164 5.37 -27.22 17.08
N LEU A 165 5.44 -27.16 15.74
CA LEU A 165 5.33 -25.92 14.98
C LEU A 165 3.96 -25.26 15.17
N VAL A 166 2.86 -26.03 15.11
CA VAL A 166 1.51 -25.49 15.37
C VAL A 166 1.39 -24.95 16.80
N ARG A 167 1.92 -25.66 17.82
CA ARG A 167 1.91 -25.19 19.21
C ARG A 167 2.71 -23.90 19.40
N ARG A 168 3.87 -23.78 18.72
CA ARG A 168 4.79 -22.65 18.87
C ARG A 168 4.34 -21.41 18.09
N LEU A 169 4.00 -21.59 16.82
CA LEU A 169 3.68 -20.49 15.90
C LEU A 169 2.19 -20.10 15.96
N GLY A 170 1.36 -20.99 16.49
CA GLY A 170 -0.09 -20.88 16.39
C GLY A 170 -0.59 -21.34 15.01
N ALA A 171 -1.88 -21.68 14.98
CA ALA A 171 -2.61 -21.87 13.73
C ALA A 171 -4.07 -21.50 13.98
N SER A 172 -4.67 -20.78 13.04
CA SER A 172 -6.06 -20.36 13.13
C SER A 172 -6.73 -20.45 11.75
N PRO A 173 -8.02 -20.81 11.68
CA PRO A 173 -8.81 -20.62 10.46
C PRO A 173 -8.77 -19.17 9.98
N HIS A 174 -8.58 -18.20 10.88
CA HIS A 174 -8.52 -16.77 10.57
C HIS A 174 -7.15 -16.26 10.15
N ASP A 175 -6.13 -17.13 10.04
CA ASP A 175 -4.76 -16.73 9.71
C ASP A 175 -4.67 -15.88 8.43
N ARG A 176 -5.42 -16.24 7.37
CA ARG A 176 -5.45 -15.47 6.12
C ARG A 176 -5.84 -14.01 6.34
N VAL A 177 -6.83 -13.76 7.20
CA VAL A 177 -7.31 -12.41 7.50
C VAL A 177 -6.45 -11.75 8.58
N GLY A 178 -5.88 -12.53 9.49
CA GLY A 178 -5.05 -12.06 10.58
C GLY A 178 -3.71 -11.50 10.12
N GLU A 179 -3.19 -11.93 8.98
CA GLU A 179 -1.84 -11.61 8.53
C GLU A 179 -1.72 -10.43 7.52
N MET A 180 -2.81 -10.01 6.88
CA MET A 180 -2.73 -8.99 5.81
C MET A 180 -2.40 -7.61 6.38
N ALA A 181 -1.75 -6.75 5.59
CA ALA A 181 -1.52 -5.36 5.97
C ALA A 181 -2.83 -4.54 5.88
N SER A 182 -3.66 -4.81 4.87
CA SER A 182 -4.97 -4.19 4.65
C SER A 182 -6.00 -4.47 5.76
N THR A 183 -5.79 -5.48 6.60
CA THR A 183 -6.63 -5.68 7.79
C THR A 183 -6.30 -4.75 8.94
N ILE A 184 -5.12 -4.11 8.96
CA ILE A 184 -4.81 -3.04 9.92
C ILE A 184 -5.82 -1.89 9.80
N PRO A 185 -5.92 -1.19 8.64
CA PRO A 185 -6.86 -0.07 8.50
C PRO A 185 -8.31 -0.55 8.54
N ALA A 186 -8.64 -1.77 8.10
CA ALA A 186 -10.00 -2.32 8.21
C ALA A 186 -10.44 -2.58 9.65
N ARG A 187 -9.54 -3.05 10.53
CA ARG A 187 -9.84 -3.21 11.97
C ARG A 187 -10.01 -1.86 12.65
N ILE A 188 -9.17 -0.88 12.31
CA ILE A 188 -9.33 0.50 12.78
C ILE A 188 -10.70 1.06 12.34
N ALA A 189 -11.04 0.91 11.06
CA ALA A 189 -12.33 1.32 10.52
C ALA A 189 -13.50 0.65 11.27
N SER A 190 -13.43 -0.66 11.50
CA SER A 190 -14.47 -1.40 12.24
C SER A 190 -14.58 -0.99 13.71
N ALA A 191 -13.46 -0.79 14.39
CA ALA A 191 -13.43 -0.42 15.80
C ALA A 191 -14.04 0.97 16.05
N PHE A 192 -13.78 1.93 15.16
CA PHE A 192 -14.23 3.32 15.30
C PHE A 192 -15.37 3.70 14.36
N LYS A 193 -15.95 2.71 13.68
CA LYS A 193 -17.07 2.86 12.73
C LYS A 193 -16.81 3.83 11.58
N LEU A 194 -15.55 3.97 11.15
CA LEU A 194 -15.13 4.80 10.02
C LEU A 194 -15.42 4.06 8.71
N ARG A 195 -16.13 4.71 7.79
CA ARG A 195 -16.70 4.07 6.58
C ARG A 195 -16.19 4.66 5.27
N GLY A 196 -15.17 5.52 5.32
CA GLY A 196 -14.49 6.06 4.13
C GLY A 196 -13.56 5.05 3.47
N ARG A 197 -12.61 5.54 2.67
CA ARG A 197 -11.54 4.74 2.05
C ARG A 197 -10.72 4.04 3.10
N THR A 198 -10.27 2.84 2.78
CA THR A 198 -9.45 2.02 3.67
C THR A 198 -8.40 1.31 2.83
N LEU A 199 -7.13 1.62 3.06
CA LEU A 199 -6.02 0.97 2.36
C LEU A 199 -4.74 0.96 3.21
N ALA A 200 -3.88 -0.03 2.95
CA ALA A 200 -2.50 -0.03 3.36
C ALA A 200 -1.60 0.35 2.17
N LEU A 201 -0.45 0.98 2.44
CA LEU A 201 0.52 1.33 1.40
C LEU A 201 1.97 1.17 1.88
N GLU A 202 2.87 1.01 0.91
CA GLU A 202 4.31 0.86 1.13
C GLU A 202 5.11 1.59 0.05
N SER A 203 6.07 2.40 0.49
CA SER A 203 7.12 2.99 -0.35
C SER A 203 8.45 3.00 0.43
N ALA A 204 8.77 1.87 1.07
CA ALA A 204 9.88 1.73 2.02
C ALA A 204 9.90 2.88 3.04
N ASP A 205 11.02 3.57 3.21
CA ASP A 205 11.21 4.64 4.19
C ASP A 205 10.36 5.91 3.90
N ALA A 206 9.84 6.07 2.68
CA ALA A 206 8.99 7.19 2.30
C ALA A 206 7.49 6.94 2.58
N THR A 207 7.13 5.76 3.12
CA THR A 207 5.73 5.32 3.35
C THR A 207 4.87 6.37 4.04
N SER A 208 5.29 6.93 5.19
CA SER A 208 4.53 7.99 5.88
C SER A 208 4.29 9.24 5.02
N PHE A 209 5.25 9.65 4.18
CA PHE A 209 5.09 10.83 3.33
C PHE A 209 4.06 10.59 2.23
N LEU A 210 4.06 9.39 1.64
CA LEU A 210 3.08 9.01 0.62
C LEU A 210 1.68 8.88 1.23
N ALA A 211 1.56 8.39 2.46
CA ALA A 211 0.29 8.36 3.18
C ALA A 211 -0.25 9.77 3.47
N ILE A 212 0.61 10.71 3.88
CA ILE A 212 0.22 12.12 4.03
C ILE A 212 -0.17 12.71 2.68
N ALA A 213 0.63 12.52 1.63
CA ALA A 213 0.34 13.05 0.30
C ALA A 213 -1.03 12.57 -0.22
N HIS A 214 -1.33 11.28 -0.07
CA HIS A 214 -2.65 10.74 -0.40
C HIS A 214 -3.77 11.38 0.44
N ALA A 215 -3.56 11.57 1.74
CA ALA A 215 -4.52 12.25 2.60
C ALA A 215 -4.78 13.70 2.15
N LEU A 216 -3.74 14.44 1.75
CA LEU A 216 -3.87 15.79 1.21
C LEU A 216 -4.68 15.80 -0.08
N ASP A 217 -4.38 14.89 -1.01
CA ASP A 217 -5.12 14.75 -2.27
C ASP A 217 -6.61 14.44 -2.02
N SER A 218 -6.92 13.53 -1.09
CA SER A 218 -8.29 13.16 -0.71
C SER A 218 -9.06 14.32 -0.05
N LEU A 219 -8.43 15.03 0.88
CA LEU A 219 -9.03 16.16 1.60
C LEU A 219 -9.27 17.36 0.67
N ARG A 220 -8.26 17.78 -0.10
CA ARG A 220 -8.33 18.93 -1.02
C ARG A 220 -9.23 18.65 -2.23
N GLY A 221 -9.28 17.40 -2.68
CA GLY A 221 -10.23 16.93 -3.70
C GLY A 221 -11.67 16.85 -3.21
N GLY A 222 -11.93 17.10 -1.92
CA GLY A 222 -13.25 17.01 -1.33
C GLY A 222 -13.83 15.60 -1.34
N LEU A 223 -12.99 14.58 -1.48
CA LEU A 223 -13.39 13.17 -1.44
C LEU A 223 -13.69 12.73 -0.01
N SER A 224 -12.97 13.30 0.96
CA SER A 224 -13.09 12.99 2.38
C SER A 224 -13.14 14.24 3.25
N GLU A 225 -13.65 14.10 4.47
CA GLU A 225 -13.76 15.19 5.46
C GLU A 225 -12.63 15.12 6.50
N ALA A 226 -12.18 13.90 6.80
CA ALA A 226 -11.05 13.63 7.65
C ALA A 226 -10.29 12.41 7.12
N VAL A 227 -8.99 12.33 7.39
CA VAL A 227 -8.16 11.17 7.08
C VAL A 227 -7.33 10.82 8.30
N LEU A 228 -7.45 9.59 8.78
CA LEU A 228 -6.59 9.03 9.82
C LEU A 228 -5.43 8.30 9.14
N VAL A 229 -4.23 8.84 9.29
CA VAL A 229 -2.99 8.23 8.80
C VAL A 229 -2.30 7.55 9.97
N VAL A 230 -2.02 6.25 9.88
CA VAL A 230 -1.29 5.48 10.90
C VAL A 230 -0.14 4.75 10.24
N THR A 231 1.09 4.94 10.69
CA THR A 231 2.24 4.19 10.14
C THR A 231 3.04 3.52 11.25
N GLY A 232 3.52 2.31 10.99
CA GLY A 232 4.21 1.50 11.98
C GLY A 232 5.43 0.78 11.41
N GLN A 233 6.47 0.67 12.23
CA GLN A 233 7.64 -0.16 11.97
C GLN A 233 8.04 -0.89 13.24
N ARG A 234 8.32 -2.18 13.12
CA ARG A 234 8.88 -3.05 14.16
C ARG A 234 9.78 -4.09 13.48
N GLU A 235 10.64 -4.73 14.26
CA GLU A 235 11.29 -5.96 13.83
C GLU A 235 10.30 -7.14 13.97
N GLU A 236 9.61 -7.44 12.87
CA GLU A 236 8.60 -8.51 12.78
C GLU A 236 9.22 -9.91 12.62
N GLY A 237 10.49 -9.98 12.23
CA GLY A 237 11.27 -11.21 12.03
C GLY A 237 12.70 -10.90 11.60
N PRO A 238 13.57 -11.92 11.43
CA PRO A 238 15.00 -11.72 11.17
C PRO A 238 15.32 -11.15 9.77
N TYR A 239 14.37 -11.23 8.84
CA TYR A 239 14.58 -10.91 7.43
C TYR A 239 15.03 -9.47 7.18
N LEU A 240 14.25 -8.47 7.64
CA LEU A 240 14.49 -7.08 7.28
C LEU A 240 15.88 -6.60 7.75
N ARG A 241 16.27 -6.95 8.98
CA ARG A 241 17.59 -6.63 9.51
C ARG A 241 18.70 -7.28 8.68
N ALA A 242 18.57 -8.57 8.35
CA ALA A 242 19.55 -9.28 7.54
C ALA A 242 19.68 -8.68 6.13
N ALA A 243 18.56 -8.34 5.49
CA ALA A 243 18.53 -7.76 4.15
C ALA A 243 19.12 -6.34 4.11
N LEU A 244 18.83 -5.50 5.11
CA LEU A 244 19.45 -4.18 5.26
C LEU A 244 20.95 -4.28 5.56
N ALA A 245 21.37 -5.27 6.37
CA ALA A 245 22.77 -5.51 6.67
C ALA A 245 23.57 -5.97 5.44
N ALA A 246 23.02 -6.89 4.63
CA ALA A 246 23.58 -7.29 3.35
C ALA A 246 23.72 -6.12 2.35
N LYS A 247 22.88 -5.08 2.51
CA LYS A 247 22.96 -3.83 1.75
C LYS A 247 23.94 -2.81 2.32
N GLY A 248 24.54 -3.09 3.48
CA GLY A 248 25.47 -2.18 4.17
C GLY A 248 24.79 -0.95 4.77
N LEU A 249 23.53 -1.06 5.21
CA LEU A 249 22.75 0.06 5.76
C LEU A 249 22.56 -0.02 7.29
N VAL A 250 22.90 -1.14 7.92
CA VAL A 250 22.73 -1.35 9.36
C VAL A 250 24.00 -0.94 10.11
N ALA A 251 23.84 -0.08 11.11
CA ALA A 251 24.89 0.33 12.03
C ALA A 251 24.40 0.25 13.49
N PRO A 252 25.30 0.16 14.50
CA PRO A 252 24.88 0.07 15.91
C PRO A 252 24.12 1.29 16.43
N ARG A 253 24.38 2.47 15.86
CA ARG A 253 23.73 3.74 16.20
C ARG A 253 23.54 4.58 14.95
N THR A 254 22.43 5.31 14.88
CA THR A 254 22.25 6.33 13.85
C THR A 254 22.98 7.60 14.27
N ARG A 255 23.87 8.11 13.42
CA ARG A 255 24.63 9.35 13.65
C ARG A 255 24.27 10.40 12.59
N PRO A 256 23.14 11.12 12.74
CA PRO A 256 22.77 12.15 11.78
C PRO A 256 23.88 13.20 11.63
N PHE A 257 24.13 13.63 10.40
CA PHE A 257 25.15 14.62 10.04
C PHE A 257 26.60 14.20 10.32
N ALA A 258 26.88 12.91 10.55
CA ALA A 258 28.24 12.42 10.60
C ALA A 258 28.87 12.39 9.19
N ALA A 259 30.11 12.86 9.06
CA ALA A 259 30.88 12.84 7.82
C ALA A 259 31.34 11.42 7.45
N ASP A 260 31.50 10.56 8.44
CA ASP A 260 31.88 9.14 8.36
C ASP A 260 30.70 8.19 8.58
N GLY A 261 29.46 8.69 8.45
CA GLY A 261 28.25 7.90 8.63
C GLY A 261 28.16 6.70 7.66
N ASP A 262 27.96 5.52 8.24
CA ASP A 262 28.04 4.20 7.59
C ASP A 262 26.70 3.43 7.60
N GLY A 263 25.63 4.04 8.11
CA GLY A 263 24.31 3.40 8.19
C GLY A 263 23.48 3.89 9.37
N PHE A 264 22.49 3.09 9.76
CA PHE A 264 21.56 3.42 10.84
C PHE A 264 21.25 2.23 11.74
N ALA A 265 20.93 2.55 13.00
CA ALA A 265 20.23 1.62 13.87
C ALA A 265 18.76 1.59 13.45
N LEU A 266 18.24 0.38 13.17
CA LEU A 266 16.82 0.18 12.91
C LEU A 266 16.02 0.48 14.19
N GLY A 267 15.10 1.43 14.09
CA GLY A 267 14.21 1.83 15.18
C GLY A 267 12.82 1.23 15.03
N GLU A 268 12.08 1.16 16.13
CA GLU A 268 10.67 0.74 16.14
C GLU A 268 9.78 1.91 16.57
N GLY A 269 8.56 1.96 16.05
CA GLY A 269 7.60 3.00 16.42
C GLY A 269 6.34 2.97 15.59
N VAL A 270 5.24 3.43 16.17
CA VAL A 270 3.97 3.69 15.50
C VAL A 270 3.58 5.15 15.72
N GLY A 271 3.34 5.87 14.63
CA GLY A 271 2.80 7.23 14.64
C GLY A 271 1.39 7.26 14.04
N ALA A 272 0.57 8.21 14.47
CA ALA A 272 -0.71 8.49 13.84
C ALA A 272 -1.02 9.99 13.80
N LEU A 273 -1.65 10.43 12.72
CA LEU A 273 -2.17 11.79 12.54
C LEU A 273 -3.62 11.75 12.10
N LEU A 274 -4.47 12.58 12.72
CA LEU A 274 -5.80 12.90 12.19
C LEU A 274 -5.71 14.23 11.43
N LEU A 275 -6.07 14.19 10.15
CA LEU A 275 -5.95 15.31 9.22
C LEU A 275 -7.32 15.77 8.75
N LYS A 276 -7.53 17.09 8.73
CA LYS A 276 -8.76 17.73 8.23
C LYS A 276 -8.41 18.96 7.40
N ARG A 277 -9.25 19.32 6.43
CA ARG A 277 -9.15 20.65 5.80
C ARG A 277 -9.21 21.73 6.87
N LEU A 278 -8.36 22.75 6.80
CA LEU A 278 -8.27 23.79 7.84
C LEU A 278 -9.62 24.48 8.06
N SER A 279 -10.38 24.77 7.01
CA SER A 279 -11.71 25.38 7.15
C SER A 279 -12.68 24.50 7.93
N SER A 280 -12.60 23.18 7.73
CA SER A 280 -13.43 22.20 8.43
C SER A 280 -12.97 22.05 9.88
N ALA A 281 -11.66 22.04 10.12
CA ALA A 281 -11.11 21.97 11.47
C ALA A 281 -11.48 23.19 12.33
N VAL A 282 -11.32 24.39 11.78
CA VAL A 282 -11.73 25.65 12.44
C VAL A 282 -13.25 25.67 12.65
N GLY A 283 -14.04 25.28 11.64
CA GLY A 283 -15.50 25.25 11.74
C GLY A 283 -16.02 24.26 12.79
N ASP A 284 -15.32 23.14 12.96
CA ASP A 284 -15.66 22.13 13.96
C ASP A 284 -15.14 22.48 15.36
N GLY A 285 -14.21 23.44 15.47
CA GLY A 285 -13.59 23.90 16.71
C GLY A 285 -12.48 22.97 17.20
N ASP A 286 -11.81 22.26 16.29
CA ASP A 286 -10.74 21.35 16.63
C ASP A 286 -9.52 22.11 17.18
N ARG A 287 -8.78 21.45 18.07
CA ARG A 287 -7.39 21.86 18.35
C ARG A 287 -6.56 21.63 17.08
N ILE A 288 -5.69 22.58 16.75
CA ILE A 288 -4.80 22.50 15.59
C ILE A 288 -3.36 22.58 16.08
N TYR A 289 -2.59 21.51 15.88
CA TYR A 289 -1.17 21.47 16.24
C TYR A 289 -0.32 22.30 15.28
N ALA A 290 -0.54 22.08 13.98
CA ALA A 290 0.10 22.75 12.88
C ALA A 290 -0.74 22.55 11.61
N THR A 291 -0.40 23.27 10.55
CA THR A 291 -1.01 23.08 9.23
C THR A 291 0.02 22.58 8.23
N VAL A 292 -0.34 21.57 7.45
CA VAL A 292 0.39 21.13 6.26
C VAL A 292 0.05 22.07 5.11
N ARG A 293 1.05 22.76 4.59
CA ARG A 293 0.92 23.78 3.57
C ARG A 293 1.34 23.27 2.18
N GLY A 294 2.38 22.45 2.10
CA GLY A 294 2.86 21.86 0.86
C GLY A 294 3.51 20.50 1.10
N CYS A 295 3.46 19.61 0.11
CA CYS A 295 4.06 18.28 0.18
C CYS A 295 4.48 17.83 -1.22
N ALA A 296 5.77 17.99 -1.53
CA ALA A 296 6.33 17.48 -2.76
C ALA A 296 6.90 16.07 -2.56
N VAL A 297 6.56 15.19 -3.50
CA VAL A 297 7.11 13.83 -3.58
C VAL A 297 7.54 13.60 -5.02
N HIS A 298 8.84 13.42 -5.24
CA HIS A 298 9.46 13.19 -6.55
C HIS A 298 10.26 11.88 -6.54
N HIS A 299 10.75 11.47 -7.71
CA HIS A 299 11.52 10.23 -7.86
C HIS A 299 12.76 10.44 -8.71
N GLU A 300 13.86 9.78 -8.35
CA GLU A 300 15.03 9.65 -9.20
C GLU A 300 15.09 8.24 -9.81
N GLY A 301 14.44 8.06 -10.96
CA GLY A 301 14.40 6.79 -11.70
C GLY A 301 15.78 6.35 -12.15
N ARG A 302 16.31 5.27 -11.57
CA ARG A 302 17.67 4.79 -11.83
C ARG A 302 17.73 3.27 -11.95
N PRO A 303 18.08 2.72 -13.13
CA PRO A 303 18.33 1.30 -13.28
C PRO A 303 19.40 0.79 -12.31
N GLY A 304 19.33 -0.50 -11.99
CA GLY A 304 20.23 -1.15 -11.04
C GLY A 304 19.66 -1.24 -9.64
N VAL A 305 20.51 -1.66 -8.69
CA VAL A 305 20.08 -1.90 -7.30
C VAL A 305 19.48 -0.65 -6.66
N PHE A 306 18.47 -0.84 -5.82
CA PHE A 306 17.87 0.25 -5.05
C PHE A 306 18.93 0.91 -4.17
N ARG A 307 18.90 2.23 -4.13
CA ARG A 307 19.82 3.09 -3.38
C ARG A 307 19.18 4.46 -3.17
N TYR A 308 19.49 5.10 -2.05
CA TYR A 308 19.06 6.48 -1.80
C TYR A 308 19.54 7.43 -2.91
N SER A 309 18.76 8.47 -3.19
CA SER A 309 19.17 9.51 -4.14
C SER A 309 20.33 10.32 -3.56
N THR A 310 21.40 10.48 -4.32
CA THR A 310 22.51 11.41 -4.00
C THR A 310 22.49 12.63 -4.92
N SER A 311 21.40 12.81 -5.69
CA SER A 311 21.25 13.95 -6.59
C SER A 311 20.88 15.20 -5.79
N VAL A 312 21.84 16.12 -5.69
CA VAL A 312 21.66 17.43 -5.06
C VAL A 312 20.56 18.22 -5.79
N GLU A 313 20.58 18.18 -7.13
CA GLU A 313 19.61 18.87 -7.98
C GLU A 313 18.17 18.39 -7.72
N ARG A 314 17.94 17.07 -7.75
CA ARG A 314 16.59 16.50 -7.53
C ARG A 314 16.07 16.74 -6.11
N ARG A 315 16.96 16.69 -5.11
CA ARG A 315 16.62 17.04 -3.71
C ARG A 315 16.21 18.51 -3.60
N ALA A 316 16.97 19.42 -4.20
CA ALA A 316 16.66 20.84 -4.21
C ALA A 316 15.38 21.14 -5.00
N GLU A 317 15.16 20.47 -6.14
CA GLU A 317 13.92 20.56 -6.92
C GLU A 317 12.70 20.17 -6.08
N THR A 318 12.80 19.06 -5.34
CA THR A 318 11.74 18.57 -4.45
C THR A 318 11.43 19.59 -3.34
N ALA A 319 12.46 20.12 -2.68
CA ALA A 319 12.27 21.14 -1.64
C ALA A 319 11.64 22.42 -2.19
N ARG A 320 12.15 22.94 -3.31
CA ARG A 320 11.57 24.13 -3.98
C ARG A 320 10.14 23.88 -4.46
N ALA A 321 9.81 22.67 -4.90
CA ALA A 321 8.45 22.33 -5.31
C ALA A 321 7.46 22.43 -4.15
N ALA A 322 7.81 21.92 -2.97
CA ALA A 322 6.97 22.01 -1.78
C ALA A 322 6.79 23.46 -1.31
N LEU A 323 7.85 24.27 -1.36
CA LEU A 323 7.79 25.71 -1.05
C LEU A 323 6.92 26.49 -2.06
N ARG A 324 7.05 26.19 -3.36
CA ARG A 324 6.21 26.78 -4.41
C ARG A 324 4.73 26.44 -4.25
N GLU A 325 4.42 25.20 -3.87
CA GLU A 325 3.03 24.75 -3.66
C GLU A 325 2.29 25.62 -2.64
N CYS A 326 2.98 26.05 -1.58
CA CYS A 326 2.39 26.88 -0.54
C CYS A 326 2.68 28.38 -0.66
N GLY A 327 3.49 28.79 -1.65
CA GLY A 327 3.95 30.16 -1.83
C GLY A 327 4.87 30.67 -0.73
N ALA A 328 5.57 29.77 -0.02
CA ALA A 328 6.52 30.15 1.03
C ALA A 328 7.89 30.47 0.43
N SER A 329 8.51 31.55 0.90
CA SER A 329 9.89 31.89 0.56
C SER A 329 10.87 31.15 1.51
N PRO A 330 12.04 30.67 1.04
CA PRO A 330 12.98 29.90 1.86
C PRO A 330 13.43 30.59 3.15
N ASP A 331 13.61 31.91 3.14
CA ASP A 331 13.98 32.76 4.29
C ASP A 331 12.94 32.75 5.42
N THR A 332 11.70 32.34 5.15
CA THR A 332 10.64 32.21 6.17
C THR A 332 10.68 30.88 6.93
N ILE A 333 11.57 29.96 6.56
CA ILE A 333 11.69 28.65 7.19
C ILE A 333 12.69 28.72 8.36
N GLY A 334 12.21 28.52 9.59
CA GLY A 334 13.06 28.57 10.78
C GLY A 334 13.62 27.22 11.21
N TYR A 335 13.05 26.11 10.71
CA TYR A 335 13.45 24.76 11.09
C TYR A 335 13.35 23.77 9.92
N VAL A 336 14.33 22.89 9.78
CA VAL A 336 14.29 21.74 8.88
C VAL A 336 14.58 20.46 9.66
N GLU A 337 13.58 19.59 9.74
CA GLU A 337 13.71 18.20 10.15
C GLU A 337 14.25 17.39 8.96
N CYS A 338 15.56 17.12 8.97
CA CYS A 338 16.26 16.42 7.92
C CYS A 338 16.03 14.91 7.99
N GLY A 339 16.03 14.27 6.83
CA GLY A 339 16.02 12.82 6.70
C GLY A 339 17.27 12.22 7.34
N ALA A 340 18.45 12.79 7.05
CA ALA A 340 19.75 12.54 7.70
C ALA A 340 19.92 11.10 8.19
N SER A 341 19.86 10.16 7.24
CA SER A 341 19.70 8.73 7.53
C SER A 341 20.83 8.11 8.35
N GLY A 342 21.97 8.78 8.45
CA GLY A 342 23.21 8.20 8.98
C GLY A 342 24.13 7.66 7.89
N VAL A 343 23.70 7.67 6.62
CA VAL A 343 24.55 7.40 5.46
C VAL A 343 25.22 8.70 5.02
N ALA A 344 26.56 8.77 5.05
CA ALA A 344 27.33 10.00 4.84
C ALA A 344 27.05 10.67 3.49
N ARG A 345 27.14 9.89 2.39
CA ARG A 345 26.94 10.42 1.02
C ARG A 345 25.53 10.94 0.80
N GLU A 346 24.54 10.28 1.38
CA GLU A 346 23.15 10.71 1.30
C GLU A 346 22.95 12.02 2.06
N THR A 347 23.44 12.06 3.31
CA THR A 347 23.31 13.23 4.19
C THR A 347 24.04 14.44 3.60
N ALA A 348 25.22 14.25 3.01
CA ALA A 348 25.95 15.32 2.33
C ALA A 348 25.16 15.88 1.13
N ALA A 349 24.52 15.00 0.34
CA ALA A 349 23.68 15.43 -0.78
C ALA A 349 22.42 16.18 -0.31
N GLU A 350 21.82 15.75 0.81
CA GLU A 350 20.71 16.47 1.45
C GLU A 350 21.12 17.87 1.91
N LEU A 351 22.22 17.99 2.65
CA LEU A 351 22.69 19.29 3.12
C LEU A 351 23.09 20.22 1.97
N ALA A 352 23.82 19.73 0.98
CA ALA A 352 24.16 20.53 -0.20
C ALA A 352 22.93 21.03 -0.96
N ALA A 353 21.88 20.19 -1.06
CA ALA A 353 20.63 20.59 -1.68
C ALA A 353 19.92 21.67 -0.86
N LEU A 354 19.84 21.51 0.46
CA LEU A 354 19.27 22.52 1.34
C LEU A 354 20.08 23.83 1.27
N THR A 355 21.41 23.79 1.26
CA THR A 355 22.25 24.99 1.09
C THR A 355 21.90 25.75 -0.19
N SER A 356 21.64 25.02 -1.30
CA SER A 356 21.20 25.64 -2.56
C SER A 356 19.77 26.21 -2.49
N VAL A 357 18.90 25.66 -1.65
CA VAL A 357 17.52 26.14 -1.45
C VAL A 357 17.49 27.39 -0.57
N PHE A 358 18.34 27.43 0.46
CA PHE A 358 18.41 28.51 1.46
C PHE A 358 19.61 29.44 1.23
N ALA A 359 20.12 29.55 0.01
CA ALA A 359 21.35 30.30 -0.28
C ALA A 359 21.27 31.79 0.11
N ASP A 360 20.06 32.37 0.06
CA ASP A 360 19.81 33.77 0.38
C ASP A 360 19.36 34.00 1.83
N ALA A 361 19.28 32.95 2.66
CA ALA A 361 18.88 33.08 4.06
C ALA A 361 20.07 33.53 4.94
N GLU A 362 19.79 34.32 5.97
CA GLU A 362 20.81 34.85 6.88
C GLU A 362 21.59 33.72 7.59
N PRO A 363 22.91 33.84 7.77
CA PRO A 363 23.71 32.85 8.49
C PRO A 363 23.15 32.49 9.87
N GLY A 364 22.97 31.19 10.12
CA GLY A 364 22.41 30.68 11.38
C GLY A 364 20.91 30.90 11.60
N SER A 365 20.18 31.42 10.61
CA SER A 365 18.73 31.64 10.69
C SER A 365 17.91 30.34 10.67
N VAL A 366 18.43 29.28 10.04
CA VAL A 366 17.73 28.01 9.86
C VAL A 366 18.27 26.98 10.84
N VAL A 367 17.41 26.41 11.68
CA VAL A 367 17.80 25.29 12.54
C VAL A 367 17.62 23.97 11.79
N VAL A 368 18.63 23.10 11.81
CA VAL A 368 18.51 21.74 11.28
C VAL A 368 18.53 20.71 12.41
N GLY A 369 17.81 19.61 12.22
CA GLY A 369 17.78 18.51 13.18
C GLY A 369 17.33 17.21 12.54
N SER A 370 17.43 16.11 13.27
CA SER A 370 16.82 14.84 12.89
C SER A 370 16.34 14.14 14.14
N VAL A 371 15.21 13.47 14.10
CA VAL A 371 14.69 12.68 15.22
C VAL A 371 15.35 11.30 15.32
N ARG A 372 16.07 10.92 14.26
CA ARG A 372 16.73 9.61 14.17
C ARG A 372 17.91 9.45 15.12
N ASP A 373 18.43 10.53 15.69
CA ASP A 373 19.43 10.49 16.77
C ASP A 373 18.84 10.00 18.10
N ARG A 374 17.52 10.13 18.31
CA ARG A 374 16.80 9.66 19.50
C ARG A 374 16.12 8.32 19.28
N LEU A 375 15.49 8.14 18.11
CA LEU A 375 14.60 6.99 17.86
C LEU A 375 15.22 5.91 16.95
N GLY A 376 16.40 6.17 16.39
CA GLY A 376 16.91 5.38 15.27
C GLY A 376 16.10 5.61 13.98
N HIS A 377 16.33 4.79 12.97
CA HIS A 377 15.56 4.86 11.73
C HIS A 377 14.32 3.96 11.80
N THR A 378 13.15 4.56 12.03
CA THR A 378 11.86 3.85 12.10
C THR A 378 11.25 3.52 10.73
N PHE A 379 12.09 3.40 9.69
CA PHE A 379 11.77 3.00 8.32
C PHE A 379 10.39 3.50 7.82
N ALA A 380 9.37 2.64 7.71
CA ALA A 380 8.04 3.02 7.21
C ALA A 380 7.38 4.19 7.97
N ASN A 381 7.69 4.35 9.26
CA ASN A 381 7.19 5.38 10.17
C ASN A 381 8.09 6.63 10.27
N ALA A 382 9.20 6.68 9.51
CA ALA A 382 10.20 7.75 9.65
C ALA A 382 9.62 9.15 9.35
N GLY A 383 8.72 9.26 8.37
CA GLY A 383 8.09 10.54 8.05
C GLY A 383 7.13 11.03 9.14
N LEU A 384 6.29 10.15 9.72
CA LEU A 384 5.40 10.57 10.82
C LEU A 384 6.19 10.93 12.08
N ALA A 385 7.31 10.26 12.38
CA ALA A 385 8.18 10.65 13.48
C ALA A 385 8.70 12.10 13.30
N GLY A 386 9.21 12.42 12.11
CA GLY A 386 9.69 13.77 11.78
C GLY A 386 8.58 14.83 11.77
N VAL A 387 7.45 14.53 11.13
CA VAL A 387 6.28 15.43 11.09
C VAL A 387 5.73 15.69 12.50
N THR A 388 5.65 14.67 13.35
CA THR A 388 5.20 14.82 14.74
C THR A 388 6.13 15.74 15.52
N LYS A 389 7.46 15.55 15.40
CA LYS A 389 8.45 16.43 16.04
C LYS A 389 8.32 17.88 15.56
N ALA A 390 8.20 18.09 14.26
CA ALA A 390 8.10 19.44 13.69
C ALA A 390 6.77 20.12 14.04
N ALA A 391 5.64 19.38 14.03
CA ALA A 391 4.34 19.89 14.43
C ALA A 391 4.31 20.28 15.92
N LEU A 392 4.91 19.47 16.80
CA LEU A 392 5.01 19.78 18.23
C LEU A 392 5.97 20.95 18.50
N ALA A 393 7.06 21.08 17.74
CA ALA A 393 7.94 22.25 17.82
C ALA A 393 7.23 23.56 17.46
N LEU A 394 6.38 23.54 16.43
CA LEU A 394 5.51 24.66 16.08
C LEU A 394 4.47 24.93 17.18
N HIS A 395 3.76 23.89 17.62
CA HIS A 395 2.72 23.99 18.64
C HIS A 395 3.24 24.54 19.98
N HIS A 396 4.40 24.07 20.44
CA HIS A 396 5.03 24.56 21.67
C HIS A 396 5.90 25.80 21.46
N GLN A 397 6.05 26.28 20.22
CA GLN A 397 6.92 27.39 19.84
C GLN A 397 8.35 27.25 20.41
N ARG A 398 8.90 26.03 20.34
CA ARG A 398 10.20 25.66 20.93
C ARG A 398 10.96 24.73 19.99
N LEU A 399 12.26 24.96 19.88
CA LEU A 399 13.16 24.14 19.06
C LEU A 399 13.89 23.13 19.96
N PRO A 400 13.89 21.83 19.61
CA PRO A 400 14.58 20.80 20.37
C PRO A 400 16.10 20.90 20.21
N ALA A 401 16.84 20.43 21.22
CA ALA A 401 18.30 20.36 21.19
C ALA A 401 18.81 19.17 20.35
N ARG A 402 20.01 19.31 19.81
CA ARG A 402 20.78 18.19 19.26
C ARG A 402 21.54 17.47 20.38
N PRO A 403 21.52 16.12 20.45
CA PRO A 403 22.37 15.36 21.35
C PRO A 403 23.87 15.59 21.09
N PRO A 404 24.75 15.52 22.11
CA PRO A 404 26.20 15.63 21.93
C PRO A 404 26.73 14.58 20.95
N GLN A 405 27.69 14.96 20.09
CA GLN A 405 28.38 14.05 19.16
C GLN A 405 29.88 13.95 19.47
N PRO A 406 30.52 12.81 19.15
CA PRO A 406 31.97 12.68 19.31
C PRO A 406 32.74 13.68 18.43
N PRO A 407 33.89 14.22 18.90
CA PRO A 407 34.68 15.21 18.16
C PRO A 407 35.21 14.69 16.82
N GLY A 408 35.27 15.55 15.79
CA GLY A 408 35.94 15.27 14.51
C GLY A 408 35.11 14.48 13.47
N ALA A 409 33.86 14.12 13.80
CA ALA A 409 32.99 13.31 12.95
C ALA A 409 31.82 14.08 12.30
N ALA A 410 31.63 15.38 12.56
CA ALA A 410 30.47 16.13 12.06
C ALA A 410 30.74 16.75 10.68
N GLN A 411 29.73 16.72 9.79
CA GLN A 411 29.75 17.52 8.56
C GLN A 411 29.80 19.01 8.91
N ASP A 412 30.53 19.78 8.11
CA ASP A 412 30.60 21.23 8.27
C ASP A 412 29.25 21.86 7.90
N LEU A 413 28.58 22.42 8.91
CA LEU A 413 27.31 23.14 8.75
C LEU A 413 27.51 24.66 8.59
N SER A 414 28.76 25.15 8.71
CA SER A 414 29.07 26.59 8.77
C SER A 414 29.00 27.29 7.40
N ALA A 415 29.08 26.54 6.30
CA ALA A 415 29.01 27.07 4.94
C ALA A 415 27.58 27.42 4.47
N ALA A 416 26.56 27.27 5.33
CA ALA A 416 25.15 27.42 5.03
C ALA A 416 24.45 28.21 6.17
N PRO A 417 23.19 28.67 6.02
CA PRO A 417 22.48 29.35 7.10
C PRO A 417 22.07 28.42 8.26
N PHE A 418 22.70 27.24 8.36
CA PHE A 418 22.30 26.18 9.28
C PHE A 418 22.98 26.31 10.65
N ARG A 419 22.23 26.03 11.70
CA ARG A 419 22.76 25.78 13.04
C ARG A 419 22.03 24.64 13.73
N THR A 420 22.66 24.06 14.75
CA THR A 420 22.05 23.03 15.61
C THR A 420 22.14 23.47 17.07
N PRO A 421 21.03 23.75 17.77
CA PRO A 421 21.06 24.22 19.15
C PRO A 421 21.54 23.11 20.09
N ALA A 422 22.44 23.45 21.02
CA ALA A 422 22.92 22.52 22.05
C ALA A 422 21.91 22.30 23.18
N GLU A 423 20.98 23.24 23.37
CA GLU A 423 19.93 23.20 24.39
C GLU A 423 18.58 23.59 23.77
N PRO A 424 17.44 23.13 24.33
CA PRO A 424 16.12 23.50 23.83
C PRO A 424 15.90 25.02 23.99
N GLN A 425 15.52 25.69 22.91
CA GLN A 425 15.37 27.15 22.88
C GLN A 425 13.95 27.56 22.49
N LYS A 426 13.51 28.75 22.94
CA LYS A 426 12.27 29.37 22.45
C LYS A 426 12.42 29.66 20.95
N TRP A 427 11.42 29.30 20.16
CA TRP A 427 11.36 29.65 18.75
C TRP A 427 10.72 31.02 18.61
N ALA A 428 11.51 32.05 18.32
CA ALA A 428 10.96 33.37 18.01
C ALA A 428 10.23 33.35 16.65
N PRO A 429 9.15 34.12 16.47
CA PRO A 429 8.55 34.30 15.15
C PRO A 429 9.54 35.04 14.22
N PRO A 430 9.46 34.83 12.90
CA PRO A 430 10.17 35.64 11.91
C PRO A 430 10.00 37.15 12.12
N PRO A 431 11.04 37.97 11.86
CA PRO A 431 10.98 39.44 12.04
C PRO A 431 9.88 40.12 11.21
N GLY A 432 9.50 39.54 10.06
CA GLY A 432 8.47 40.07 9.16
C GLY A 432 7.03 39.81 9.64
N GLY A 433 6.84 39.15 10.78
CA GLY A 433 5.51 38.79 11.29
C GLY A 433 4.85 37.63 10.55
N GLU A 434 5.58 36.93 9.67
CA GLU A 434 5.11 35.66 9.11
C GLU A 434 4.98 34.59 10.22
N PRO A 435 4.07 33.60 10.05
CA PRO A 435 4.00 32.48 10.98
C PRO A 435 5.28 31.64 10.93
N ARG A 436 5.60 30.97 12.05
CA ARG A 436 6.72 30.01 12.08
C ARG A 436 6.46 28.89 11.09
N ARG A 437 7.50 28.49 10.35
CA ARG A 437 7.44 27.38 9.40
C ARG A 437 8.56 26.38 9.65
N ALA A 438 8.20 25.11 9.54
CA ALA A 438 9.12 23.99 9.57
C ALA A 438 9.04 23.24 8.23
N CYS A 439 10.18 22.73 7.76
CA CYS A 439 10.20 21.72 6.72
C CYS A 439 10.53 20.34 7.29
N VAL A 440 10.05 19.29 6.65
CA VAL A 440 10.40 17.89 6.94
C VAL A 440 10.83 17.22 5.65
N SER A 441 12.07 16.74 5.60
CA SER A 441 12.67 16.05 4.46
C SER A 441 12.67 14.54 4.66
N GLY A 442 12.52 13.81 3.56
CA GLY A 442 12.61 12.36 3.55
C GLY A 442 13.15 11.83 2.23
N ALA A 443 13.68 10.62 2.27
CA ALA A 443 14.11 9.89 1.09
C ALA A 443 13.91 8.39 1.32
N SER A 444 13.70 7.65 0.24
CA SER A 444 13.63 6.20 0.24
C SER A 444 14.82 5.61 -0.50
N LEU A 445 15.24 4.42 -0.06
CA LEU A 445 16.21 3.62 -0.80
C LEU A 445 15.72 3.27 -2.21
N THR A 446 14.44 3.40 -2.53
CA THR A 446 13.91 3.14 -3.88
C THR A 446 14.21 4.27 -4.87
N GLY A 447 14.61 5.46 -4.39
CA GLY A 447 14.83 6.67 -5.21
C GLY A 447 13.82 7.80 -4.97
N THR A 448 12.80 7.57 -4.14
CA THR A 448 11.79 8.58 -3.78
C THR A 448 12.38 9.67 -2.89
N LEU A 449 12.02 10.93 -3.16
CA LEU A 449 12.41 12.13 -2.42
C LEU A 449 11.16 12.87 -1.95
N CYS A 450 11.14 13.30 -0.69
CA CYS A 450 10.00 13.95 -0.06
C CYS A 450 10.41 15.26 0.63
N HIS A 451 9.58 16.29 0.52
CA HIS A 451 9.72 17.51 1.30
C HIS A 451 8.34 18.06 1.66
N LEU A 452 8.10 18.31 2.94
CA LEU A 452 6.82 18.76 3.48
C LEU A 452 7.00 20.08 4.23
N VAL A 453 6.09 21.02 4.03
CA VAL A 453 6.09 22.33 4.70
C VAL A 453 4.95 22.38 5.72
N LEU A 454 5.31 22.59 6.98
CA LEU A 454 4.40 22.84 8.09
C LEU A 454 4.44 24.32 8.48
N GLU A 455 3.30 24.84 8.90
CA GLU A 455 3.15 26.20 9.39
C GLU A 455 2.38 26.21 10.71
N GLU A 456 2.81 27.08 11.62
CA GLU A 456 2.13 27.38 12.87
C GLU A 456 0.68 27.85 12.65
N HIS A 457 -0.20 27.47 13.57
CA HIS A 457 -1.56 28.01 13.62
C HIS A 457 -1.69 28.95 14.82
N GLU A 458 -1.88 30.25 14.58
CA GLU A 458 -2.12 31.23 15.64
C GLU A 458 -3.56 31.15 16.16
N THR A 459 -3.72 31.12 17.49
CA THR A 459 -5.01 31.12 18.20
C THR A 459 -5.59 32.52 18.45
N ALA A 460 -5.10 33.57 17.78
CA ALA A 460 -5.45 34.95 18.10
C ALA A 460 -6.81 35.42 17.51
N GLY A 461 -7.84 35.45 18.35
CA GLY A 461 -8.64 36.67 18.54
C GLY A 461 -9.50 37.22 17.40
N ALA A 462 -10.19 36.39 16.62
CA ALA A 462 -11.50 36.70 16.03
C ALA A 462 -12.02 35.42 15.38
N ALA A 463 -13.17 34.92 15.84
CA ALA A 463 -13.89 33.91 15.08
C ALA A 463 -14.21 34.53 13.69
N PRO A 464 -13.68 34.00 12.57
CA PRO A 464 -14.26 34.35 11.29
C PRO A 464 -15.73 33.95 11.36
N ALA A 465 -16.63 34.86 11.00
CA ALA A 465 -18.07 34.61 11.03
C ALA A 465 -18.34 33.24 10.40
N PRO A 466 -19.23 32.41 11.00
CA PRO A 466 -19.48 31.06 10.50
C PRO A 466 -19.82 31.17 9.03
N ALA A 467 -18.93 30.65 8.18
CA ALA A 467 -19.23 30.52 6.77
C ALA A 467 -20.48 29.64 6.72
N ARG A 468 -21.61 30.23 6.30
CA ARG A 468 -22.86 29.48 6.08
C ARG A 468 -22.47 28.20 5.33
N PRO A 469 -23.00 27.03 5.72
CA PRO A 469 -22.78 25.82 4.94
C PRO A 469 -23.17 26.16 3.51
N ARG A 470 -22.18 26.25 2.62
CA ARG A 470 -22.46 26.37 1.21
C ARG A 470 -23.18 25.07 0.91
N THR A 471 -24.50 25.16 0.69
CA THR A 471 -25.22 24.16 -0.09
C THR A 471 -24.30 23.84 -1.24
N ALA A 472 -23.84 22.58 -1.32
CA ALA A 472 -22.99 22.13 -2.39
C ALA A 472 -23.72 22.49 -3.68
N ARG A 473 -23.35 23.63 -4.30
CA ARG A 473 -23.68 23.88 -5.69
C ARG A 473 -23.17 22.64 -6.39
N ALA A 474 -24.02 21.97 -7.16
CA ALA A 474 -23.63 20.86 -8.00
C ALA A 474 -22.30 21.24 -8.66
N SER A 475 -21.18 20.70 -8.16
CA SER A 475 -19.90 21.02 -8.73
C SER A 475 -19.95 20.45 -10.14
N ALA A 476 -19.37 21.15 -11.11
CA ALA A 476 -19.11 20.51 -12.39
C ALA A 476 -18.44 19.15 -12.10
N ALA A 477 -18.87 18.11 -12.82
CA ALA A 477 -18.23 16.79 -12.70
C ALA A 477 -16.71 16.97 -12.86
N PRO A 478 -15.88 16.30 -12.03
CA PRO A 478 -14.44 16.41 -12.15
C PRO A 478 -14.00 15.99 -13.56
N GLU A 479 -12.89 16.55 -14.01
CA GLU A 479 -12.30 16.16 -15.29
C GLU A 479 -12.11 14.62 -15.32
N PRO A 480 -12.49 13.96 -16.43
CA PRO A 480 -12.23 12.54 -16.62
C PRO A 480 -10.72 12.26 -16.74
N VAL A 481 -10.33 11.05 -16.36
CA VAL A 481 -8.98 10.53 -16.58
C VAL A 481 -9.01 9.59 -17.77
N ALA A 482 -8.15 9.83 -18.76
CA ALA A 482 -8.03 8.99 -19.93
C ALA A 482 -7.14 7.77 -19.64
N ILE A 483 -7.58 6.59 -20.08
CA ILE A 483 -6.75 5.40 -20.19
C ILE A 483 -6.08 5.45 -21.56
N VAL A 484 -4.77 5.69 -21.59
CA VAL A 484 -3.99 5.88 -22.83
C VAL A 484 -3.04 4.72 -23.14
N GLY A 485 -3.07 3.68 -22.31
CA GLY A 485 -2.39 2.41 -22.54
C GLY A 485 -2.82 1.38 -21.51
N PHE A 486 -2.67 0.11 -21.84
CA PHE A 486 -2.94 -1.01 -20.93
C PHE A 486 -2.09 -2.22 -21.32
N GLY A 487 -1.91 -3.15 -20.37
CA GLY A 487 -1.29 -4.46 -20.56
C GLY A 487 -1.78 -5.43 -19.50
N GLY A 488 -1.56 -6.73 -19.70
CA GLY A 488 -1.97 -7.73 -18.71
C GLY A 488 -1.52 -9.14 -19.01
N ARG A 489 -1.41 -9.97 -17.97
CA ARG A 489 -1.02 -11.39 -18.05
C ARG A 489 -1.80 -12.17 -17.00
N PHE A 490 -2.46 -13.25 -17.39
CA PHE A 490 -3.42 -13.96 -16.54
C PHE A 490 -3.44 -15.45 -16.87
N GLY A 491 -3.20 -16.31 -15.88
CA GLY A 491 -3.04 -17.75 -16.14
C GLY A 491 -2.07 -18.02 -17.30
N ASP A 492 -2.53 -18.80 -18.27
CA ASP A 492 -1.81 -19.12 -19.50
C ASP A 492 -1.88 -18.03 -20.59
N ALA A 493 -2.64 -16.94 -20.41
CA ALA A 493 -2.70 -15.82 -21.33
C ALA A 493 -1.47 -14.90 -21.16
N PRO A 494 -0.56 -14.84 -22.15
CA PRO A 494 0.74 -14.16 -21.99
C PRO A 494 0.66 -12.63 -22.06
N ASP A 495 -0.41 -12.09 -22.63
CA ASP A 495 -0.64 -10.66 -22.88
C ASP A 495 -2.14 -10.29 -22.82
N ALA A 496 -2.45 -9.00 -22.90
CA ALA A 496 -3.82 -8.51 -22.79
C ALA A 496 -4.72 -8.94 -23.95
N ASP A 497 -4.17 -9.22 -25.15
CA ASP A 497 -4.98 -9.61 -26.31
C ASP A 497 -5.39 -11.08 -26.19
N ALA A 498 -4.47 -11.95 -25.74
CA ALA A 498 -4.74 -13.35 -25.43
C ALA A 498 -5.75 -13.50 -24.28
N PHE A 499 -5.69 -12.63 -23.27
CA PHE A 499 -6.69 -12.55 -22.20
C PHE A 499 -8.10 -12.34 -22.78
N TRP A 500 -8.25 -11.39 -23.69
CA TRP A 500 -9.52 -11.11 -24.34
C TRP A 500 -9.97 -12.25 -25.27
N ALA A 501 -9.05 -12.82 -26.05
CA ALA A 501 -9.33 -13.93 -26.95
C ALA A 501 -9.87 -15.17 -26.20
N ALA A 502 -9.30 -15.48 -25.04
CA ALA A 502 -9.79 -16.57 -24.18
C ALA A 502 -11.25 -16.34 -23.74
N MET A 503 -11.60 -15.10 -23.39
CA MET A 503 -12.98 -14.77 -23.00
C MET A 503 -13.97 -14.91 -24.14
N LEU A 504 -13.60 -14.48 -25.35
CA LEU A 504 -14.44 -14.64 -26.53
C LEU A 504 -14.65 -16.11 -26.92
N ALA A 505 -13.66 -16.96 -26.67
CA ALA A 505 -13.77 -18.40 -26.89
C ALA A 505 -14.67 -19.11 -25.86
N GLY A 506 -15.06 -18.46 -24.76
CA GLY A 506 -15.88 -19.06 -23.70
C GLY A 506 -15.15 -20.13 -22.88
N GLN A 507 -13.82 -20.21 -23.01
CA GLN A 507 -12.99 -21.20 -22.33
C GLN A 507 -12.31 -20.57 -21.12
N ASP A 508 -12.63 -21.05 -19.92
CA ASP A 508 -11.85 -20.70 -18.75
C ASP A 508 -10.50 -21.45 -18.73
N ARG A 509 -9.60 -20.95 -17.88
CA ARG A 509 -8.19 -21.33 -17.75
C ARG A 509 -7.90 -21.93 -16.38
N ILE A 510 -8.92 -22.52 -15.73
CA ILE A 510 -8.82 -23.10 -14.40
C ILE A 510 -8.62 -24.60 -14.53
N GLY A 511 -7.57 -25.12 -13.90
CA GLY A 511 -7.27 -26.54 -13.88
C GLY A 511 -6.40 -26.94 -12.69
N PRO A 512 -6.03 -28.22 -12.56
CA PRO A 512 -5.18 -28.69 -11.48
C PRO A 512 -3.82 -27.97 -11.49
N LEU A 513 -3.37 -27.50 -10.33
CA LEU A 513 -2.08 -26.81 -10.19
C LEU A 513 -0.91 -27.77 -10.46
N PRO A 514 0.18 -27.31 -11.08
CA PRO A 514 1.41 -28.09 -11.19
C PRO A 514 1.95 -28.52 -9.82
N GLU A 515 2.56 -29.70 -9.75
CA GLU A 515 3.17 -30.24 -8.52
C GLU A 515 4.26 -29.34 -7.94
N SER A 516 4.90 -28.52 -8.78
CA SER A 516 5.89 -27.52 -8.39
C SER A 516 5.30 -26.34 -7.59
N LEU A 517 3.99 -26.10 -7.68
CA LEU A 517 3.29 -25.03 -6.96
C LEU A 517 2.49 -25.55 -5.77
N LEU A 518 1.94 -26.77 -5.89
CA LEU A 518 1.20 -27.46 -4.85
C LEU A 518 1.56 -28.94 -4.83
N ASP A 519 2.45 -29.30 -3.91
CA ASP A 519 2.78 -30.70 -3.60
C ASP A 519 1.55 -31.38 -2.97
N ARG A 520 0.89 -32.26 -3.71
CA ARG A 520 -0.41 -32.83 -3.34
C ARG A 520 -0.31 -33.76 -2.15
N GLU A 521 0.80 -34.48 -2.02
CA GLU A 521 1.04 -35.37 -0.89
C GLU A 521 1.14 -34.58 0.43
N LEU A 522 1.75 -33.39 0.38
CA LEU A 522 1.95 -32.56 1.58
C LEU A 522 0.77 -31.65 1.89
N TYR A 523 0.14 -31.08 0.85
CA TYR A 523 -0.72 -29.92 1.03
C TYR A 523 -2.13 -30.11 0.49
N HIS A 524 -2.51 -31.28 -0.04
CA HIS A 524 -3.85 -31.49 -0.57
C HIS A 524 -4.59 -32.61 0.17
N ARG A 525 -5.83 -32.31 0.60
CA ARG A 525 -6.75 -33.27 1.22
C ARG A 525 -8.19 -32.96 0.79
N PRO A 526 -8.68 -33.59 -0.29
CA PRO A 526 -9.99 -33.31 -0.87
C PRO A 526 -11.13 -33.30 0.15
N GLY A 527 -12.00 -32.28 0.05
CA GLY A 527 -13.27 -32.18 0.77
C GLY A 527 -13.20 -31.98 2.29
N LYS A 528 -12.01 -31.82 2.89
CA LYS A 528 -11.86 -31.68 4.35
C LYS A 528 -11.15 -30.38 4.73
N LEU A 529 -11.83 -29.54 5.51
CA LEU A 529 -11.21 -28.37 6.13
C LEU A 529 -10.00 -28.78 7.00
N SER A 530 -8.89 -28.09 6.79
CA SER A 530 -7.63 -28.32 7.49
C SER A 530 -6.87 -27.01 7.64
N LEU A 531 -6.11 -26.88 8.73
CA LEU A 531 -5.20 -25.74 8.92
C LEU A 531 -3.90 -25.90 8.11
N THR A 532 -3.64 -27.07 7.57
CA THR A 532 -2.36 -27.43 6.92
C THR A 532 -2.51 -27.96 5.50
N HIS A 533 -3.73 -28.24 5.05
CA HIS A 533 -4.00 -28.75 3.71
C HIS A 533 -5.07 -27.90 3.02
N SER A 534 -4.93 -27.76 1.72
CA SER A 534 -5.97 -27.32 0.81
C SER A 534 -6.95 -28.46 0.52
N TYR A 535 -8.24 -28.17 0.40
CA TYR A 535 -9.24 -29.18 0.00
C TYR A 535 -9.53 -29.22 -1.50
N THR A 536 -8.88 -28.35 -2.26
CA THR A 536 -8.89 -28.30 -3.72
C THR A 536 -7.47 -28.09 -4.23
N ASP A 537 -7.19 -28.53 -5.44
CA ASP A 537 -5.94 -28.31 -6.15
C ASP A 537 -6.11 -27.49 -7.43
N LEU A 538 -7.27 -26.88 -7.64
CA LEU A 538 -7.53 -26.09 -8.85
C LEU A 538 -6.99 -24.66 -8.73
N GLY A 539 -6.49 -24.13 -9.85
CA GLY A 539 -6.07 -22.74 -9.99
C GLY A 539 -5.78 -22.35 -11.45
N SER A 540 -5.34 -21.12 -11.65
CA SER A 540 -4.92 -20.61 -12.96
C SER A 540 -3.56 -19.90 -12.84
N PRO A 541 -2.45 -20.64 -12.79
CA PRO A 541 -1.13 -20.08 -12.53
C PRO A 541 -0.54 -19.39 -13.77
N VAL A 542 0.25 -18.34 -13.57
CA VAL A 542 1.00 -17.71 -14.66
C VAL A 542 2.37 -18.34 -14.83
N GLU A 543 2.84 -18.40 -16.08
CA GLU A 543 4.25 -18.68 -16.34
C GLU A 543 5.10 -17.44 -15.99
N VAL A 544 6.01 -17.61 -15.04
CA VAL A 544 6.93 -16.55 -14.60
C VAL A 544 8.04 -16.39 -15.63
N PRO A 545 8.27 -15.18 -16.18
CA PRO A 545 9.33 -14.98 -17.17
C PRO A 545 10.73 -15.35 -16.63
N ALA A 546 11.46 -16.15 -17.40
CA ALA A 546 12.81 -16.59 -17.05
C ALA A 546 13.90 -15.57 -17.40
N ALA A 547 13.58 -14.57 -18.23
CA ALA A 547 14.50 -13.52 -18.68
C ALA A 547 13.82 -12.14 -18.65
N PRO A 548 14.59 -11.04 -18.46
CA PRO A 548 14.03 -9.70 -18.46
C PRO A 548 13.43 -9.34 -19.84
N PRO A 549 12.42 -8.45 -19.88
CA PRO A 549 11.88 -7.93 -21.14
C PRO A 549 12.95 -7.40 -22.08
N GLY A 550 12.79 -7.66 -23.37
CA GLY A 550 13.73 -7.20 -24.40
C GLY A 550 13.93 -5.69 -24.33
N GLY A 551 15.19 -5.24 -24.40
CA GLY A 551 15.58 -3.83 -24.30
C GLY A 551 15.98 -3.37 -22.89
N LEU A 552 15.69 -4.15 -21.84
CA LEU A 552 16.19 -3.90 -20.49
C LEU A 552 17.54 -4.57 -20.27
N ARG A 553 18.41 -3.92 -19.48
CA ARG A 553 19.77 -4.40 -19.15
C ARG A 553 19.86 -4.79 -17.67
N ILE A 554 19.07 -5.78 -17.27
CA ILE A 554 19.11 -6.34 -15.92
C ILE A 554 20.09 -7.51 -15.90
N PRO A 555 21.15 -7.48 -15.07
CA PRO A 555 22.09 -8.59 -14.95
C PRO A 555 21.38 -9.91 -14.53
N PRO A 556 21.80 -11.07 -15.06
CA PRO A 556 21.15 -12.35 -14.74
C PRO A 556 21.06 -12.66 -13.25
N HIS A 557 22.11 -12.40 -12.46
CA HIS A 557 22.10 -12.62 -11.01
C HIS A 557 21.02 -11.77 -10.30
N ARG A 558 20.90 -10.49 -10.69
CA ARG A 558 19.89 -9.59 -10.13
C ARG A 558 18.48 -10.01 -10.55
N TYR A 559 18.29 -10.40 -11.80
CA TYR A 559 16.98 -10.88 -12.27
C TYR A 559 16.58 -12.18 -11.57
N ALA A 560 17.54 -13.09 -11.34
CA ALA A 560 17.32 -14.35 -10.63
C ALA A 560 16.89 -14.16 -9.17
N VAL A 561 17.25 -13.04 -8.54
CA VAL A 561 16.78 -12.72 -7.18
C VAL A 561 15.45 -11.97 -7.13
N MET A 562 14.92 -11.46 -8.25
CA MET A 562 13.62 -10.77 -8.23
C MET A 562 12.48 -11.74 -7.90
N ASP A 563 11.52 -11.31 -7.10
CA ASP A 563 10.27 -12.04 -6.89
C ASP A 563 9.50 -12.23 -8.20
N ALA A 564 8.76 -13.32 -8.31
CA ALA A 564 7.96 -13.64 -9.48
C ALA A 564 6.95 -12.52 -9.83
N ALA A 565 6.32 -11.89 -8.83
CA ALA A 565 5.40 -10.77 -9.06
C ALA A 565 6.12 -9.56 -9.69
N GLN A 566 7.36 -9.27 -9.28
CA GLN A 566 8.16 -8.21 -9.89
C GLN A 566 8.50 -8.52 -11.35
N ARG A 567 8.86 -9.77 -11.67
CA ARG A 567 9.18 -10.20 -13.04
C ARG A 567 7.97 -10.12 -13.97
N VAL A 568 6.81 -10.59 -13.50
CA VAL A 568 5.55 -10.52 -14.25
C VAL A 568 5.16 -9.06 -14.49
N ALA A 569 5.13 -8.23 -13.45
CA ALA A 569 4.74 -6.82 -13.57
C ALA A 569 5.71 -6.02 -14.46
N LEU A 570 7.01 -6.33 -14.41
CA LEU A 570 8.01 -5.74 -15.31
C LEU A 570 7.71 -6.08 -16.78
N GLY A 571 7.31 -7.32 -17.06
CA GLY A 571 6.89 -7.76 -18.40
C GLY A 571 5.63 -7.03 -18.88
N VAL A 572 4.60 -6.95 -18.04
CA VAL A 572 3.34 -6.25 -18.36
C VAL A 572 3.56 -4.75 -18.59
N ALA A 573 4.44 -4.11 -17.81
CA ALA A 573 4.82 -2.72 -18.06
C ALA A 573 5.55 -2.56 -19.41
N GLY A 574 6.35 -3.54 -19.81
CA GLY A 574 7.02 -3.56 -21.11
C GLY A 574 6.03 -3.68 -22.27
N GLU A 575 5.06 -4.59 -22.14
CA GLU A 575 3.94 -4.74 -23.08
C GLU A 575 3.19 -3.42 -23.26
N LEU A 576 2.79 -2.79 -22.15
CA LEU A 576 2.09 -1.51 -22.15
C LEU A 576 2.90 -0.41 -22.86
N LEU A 577 4.18 -0.26 -22.53
CA LEU A 577 5.03 0.79 -23.11
C LEU A 577 5.30 0.52 -24.60
N ALA A 578 5.46 -0.74 -25.00
CA ALA A 578 5.66 -1.13 -26.39
C ALA A 578 4.43 -0.81 -27.25
N ARG A 579 3.20 -1.01 -26.73
CA ARG A 579 1.93 -0.69 -27.42
C ARG A 579 1.78 0.80 -27.73
N ARG A 580 2.43 1.70 -26.97
CA ARG A 580 2.44 3.15 -27.23
C ARG A 580 3.40 3.54 -28.36
N GLY A 581 4.39 2.70 -28.63
CA GLY A 581 5.47 2.96 -29.59
C GLY A 581 5.21 2.51 -31.01
N ARG A 582 6.09 2.94 -31.92
CA ARG A 582 6.25 2.27 -33.22
C ARG A 582 7.14 1.04 -33.03
N ALA A 583 6.85 -0.05 -33.73
CA ALA A 583 7.67 -1.25 -33.68
C ALA A 583 9.16 -0.92 -33.92
N GLY A 584 10.04 -1.36 -33.02
CA GLY A 584 11.49 -1.11 -33.09
C GLY A 584 11.99 0.16 -32.39
N SER A 585 11.11 1.05 -31.90
CA SER A 585 11.55 2.16 -31.04
C SER A 585 11.84 1.64 -29.63
N GLY A 586 13.06 1.87 -29.11
CA GLY A 586 13.38 1.49 -27.72
C GLY A 586 12.54 2.24 -26.69
N TYR A 587 12.45 1.73 -25.46
CA TYR A 587 11.55 2.27 -24.42
C TYR A 587 11.73 3.77 -24.14
N ALA A 588 12.94 4.31 -24.33
CA ALA A 588 13.22 5.73 -24.15
C ALA A 588 12.35 6.64 -25.03
N ALA A 589 12.00 6.21 -26.25
CA ALA A 589 11.19 6.98 -27.18
C ALA A 589 9.69 7.01 -26.83
N VAL A 590 9.24 6.11 -25.94
CA VAL A 590 7.82 5.91 -25.61
C VAL A 590 7.51 6.21 -24.15
N ARG A 591 8.50 6.66 -23.37
CA ARG A 591 8.29 7.08 -21.99
C ARG A 591 7.27 8.22 -21.93
N PRO A 592 6.32 8.18 -21.00
CA PRO A 592 5.52 9.35 -20.68
C PRO A 592 6.43 10.50 -20.21
N ALA A 593 6.11 11.72 -20.62
CA ALA A 593 6.84 12.91 -20.19
C ALA A 593 6.24 13.49 -18.89
N GLY A 594 7.07 14.19 -18.12
CA GLY A 594 6.65 14.83 -16.86
C GLY A 594 6.88 13.96 -15.64
N ARG A 595 6.28 14.36 -14.52
CA ARG A 595 6.35 13.65 -13.24
C ARG A 595 5.28 12.57 -13.19
N GLY A 596 5.62 11.39 -12.71
CA GLY A 596 4.76 10.23 -12.74
C GLY A 596 4.49 9.59 -11.38
N LEU A 597 3.62 8.59 -11.40
CA LEU A 597 3.39 7.64 -10.32
C LEU A 597 3.36 6.24 -10.91
N VAL A 598 3.96 5.26 -10.24
CA VAL A 598 3.71 3.83 -10.46
C VAL A 598 3.02 3.29 -9.21
N ALA A 599 1.71 3.06 -9.28
CA ALA A 599 0.91 2.55 -8.18
C ALA A 599 0.51 1.09 -8.43
N MET A 600 1.03 0.18 -7.60
CA MET A 600 0.83 -1.27 -7.75
C MET A 600 0.02 -1.83 -6.59
N GLY A 601 -1.17 -2.34 -6.89
CA GLY A 601 -1.88 -3.24 -6.00
C GLY A 601 -1.12 -4.56 -5.86
N THR A 602 -0.70 -4.93 -4.65
CA THR A 602 0.01 -6.19 -4.36
C THR A 602 -0.27 -6.61 -2.92
N ASN A 603 0.07 -7.84 -2.55
CA ASN A 603 0.26 -8.15 -1.14
C ASN A 603 1.54 -7.43 -0.65
N LEU A 604 1.50 -6.79 0.52
CA LEU A 604 2.64 -6.06 1.09
C LEU A 604 3.64 -6.98 1.82
N SER A 605 3.78 -8.20 1.30
CA SER A 605 4.83 -9.13 1.65
C SER A 605 4.96 -10.11 0.48
N LEU A 606 6.07 -10.12 -0.23
CA LEU A 606 6.20 -10.96 -1.43
C LEU A 606 6.58 -12.41 -1.07
N SER A 607 6.43 -13.32 -2.02
CA SER A 607 6.70 -14.75 -1.80
C SER A 607 8.17 -15.02 -1.49
N ARG A 608 9.11 -14.32 -2.15
CA ARG A 608 10.54 -14.41 -1.85
C ARG A 608 10.85 -13.99 -0.42
N GLU A 609 10.33 -12.84 0.01
CA GLU A 609 10.51 -12.33 1.37
C GLU A 609 10.14 -13.39 2.41
N ARG A 610 8.93 -13.97 2.27
CA ARG A 610 8.43 -15.00 3.19
C ARG A 610 9.30 -16.26 3.20
N ARG A 611 9.75 -16.74 2.04
CA ARG A 611 10.60 -17.93 1.95
C ARG A 611 11.97 -17.70 2.57
N THR A 612 12.61 -16.55 2.30
CA THR A 612 13.88 -16.20 2.93
C THR A 612 13.72 -16.01 4.44
N ALA A 613 12.63 -15.38 4.90
CA ALA A 613 12.33 -15.26 6.33
C ALA A 613 12.16 -16.63 7.01
N ALA A 614 11.47 -17.58 6.36
CA ALA A 614 11.33 -18.95 6.86
C ALA A 614 12.68 -19.68 6.91
N GLY A 615 13.54 -19.51 5.90
CA GLY A 615 14.91 -20.05 5.89
C GLY A 615 15.78 -19.49 7.02
N LEU A 616 15.70 -18.18 7.30
CA LEU A 616 16.41 -17.56 8.43
C LEU A 616 15.90 -18.04 9.79
N ALA A 617 14.64 -18.45 9.88
CA ALA A 617 14.03 -19.01 11.09
C ALA A 617 14.27 -20.52 11.25
N LEU A 618 15.06 -21.15 10.37
CA LEU A 618 15.27 -22.61 10.38
C LEU A 618 15.84 -23.13 11.70
N GLY A 619 16.73 -22.37 12.34
CA GLY A 619 17.27 -22.74 13.65
C GLY A 619 16.18 -22.93 14.72
N GLU A 620 15.04 -22.25 14.62
CA GLU A 620 13.90 -22.47 15.52
C GLU A 620 13.20 -23.81 15.27
N VAL A 621 13.15 -24.23 14.00
CA VAL A 621 12.63 -25.55 13.61
C VAL A 621 13.57 -26.64 14.10
N GLU A 622 14.87 -26.47 13.89
CA GLU A 622 15.91 -27.43 14.32
C GLU A 622 15.94 -27.59 15.85
N ALA A 623 15.75 -26.49 16.61
CA ALA A 623 15.60 -26.55 18.05
C ALA A 623 14.36 -27.36 18.49
N ALA A 624 13.26 -27.28 17.73
CA ALA A 624 12.08 -28.12 17.99
C ALA A 624 12.35 -29.60 17.66
N VAL A 625 13.13 -29.88 16.60
CA VAL A 625 13.56 -31.23 16.23
C VAL A 625 14.41 -31.88 17.31
N ALA A 626 15.36 -31.15 17.89
CA ALA A 626 16.23 -31.67 18.94
C ALA A 626 15.46 -32.09 20.22
N GLY A 627 14.23 -31.60 20.42
CA GLY A 627 13.37 -31.94 21.55
C GLY A 627 12.32 -33.02 21.26
N LEU A 628 12.33 -33.67 20.08
CA LEU A 628 11.32 -34.67 19.72
C LEU A 628 11.55 -35.98 20.48
N ALA A 629 10.48 -36.55 21.02
CA ALA A 629 10.54 -37.83 21.74
C ALA A 629 10.91 -38.97 20.79
N ALA A 630 10.48 -38.89 19.53
CA ALA A 630 10.82 -39.84 18.48
C ALA A 630 12.34 -39.94 18.19
N LEU A 631 13.14 -38.96 18.61
CA LEU A 631 14.58 -38.94 18.42
C LEU A 631 15.36 -39.24 19.71
N GLY A 632 14.67 -39.62 20.80
CA GLY A 632 15.30 -39.85 22.11
C GLY A 632 16.30 -41.02 22.15
N HIS A 633 16.38 -41.84 21.09
CA HIS A 633 17.39 -42.88 20.94
C HIS A 633 18.72 -42.37 20.38
N LEU A 634 18.75 -41.15 19.83
CA LEU A 634 19.97 -40.50 19.34
C LEU A 634 20.62 -39.68 20.45
N ASP A 635 21.96 -39.66 20.46
CA ASP A 635 22.72 -38.71 21.27
C ASP A 635 22.82 -37.34 20.56
N ALA A 636 23.45 -36.36 21.22
CA ALA A 636 23.57 -35.01 20.68
C ALA A 636 24.30 -34.96 19.33
N THR A 637 25.31 -35.82 19.13
CA THR A 637 26.06 -35.91 17.87
C THR A 637 25.21 -36.52 16.75
N GLY A 638 24.42 -37.54 17.06
CA GLY A 638 23.48 -38.15 16.14
C GLY A 638 22.39 -37.18 15.70
N VAL A 639 21.84 -36.40 16.63
CA VAL A 639 20.89 -35.32 16.30
C VAL A 639 21.54 -34.25 15.43
N ALA A 640 22.76 -33.81 15.74
CA ALA A 640 23.46 -32.81 14.93
C ALA A 640 23.71 -33.31 13.48
N THR A 641 24.20 -34.55 13.34
CA THR A 641 24.41 -35.18 12.02
C THR A 641 23.11 -35.31 11.23
N LEU A 642 22.01 -35.68 11.91
CA LEU A 642 20.69 -35.76 11.31
C LEU A 642 20.24 -34.39 10.79
N LEU A 643 20.37 -33.34 11.61
CA LEU A 643 19.99 -31.98 11.25
C LEU A 643 20.80 -31.47 10.05
N ASP A 644 22.10 -31.78 9.99
CA ASP A 644 22.95 -31.43 8.84
C ASP A 644 22.43 -32.08 7.55
N LEU A 645 22.12 -33.39 7.59
CA LEU A 645 21.55 -34.10 6.45
C LEU A 645 20.19 -33.54 6.02
N VAL A 646 19.31 -33.23 6.97
CA VAL A 646 17.99 -32.65 6.66
C VAL A 646 18.16 -31.26 6.05
N ARG A 647 19.11 -30.45 6.53
CA ARG A 647 19.40 -29.12 6.00
C ARG A 647 19.87 -29.17 4.56
N GLU A 648 20.76 -30.10 4.23
CA GLU A 648 21.24 -30.33 2.86
C GLU A 648 20.09 -30.75 1.93
N ARG A 649 19.20 -31.64 2.39
CA ARG A 649 18.05 -32.11 1.60
C ARG A 649 16.94 -31.07 1.44
N TYR A 650 16.65 -30.30 2.49
CA TYR A 650 15.61 -29.27 2.47
C TYR A 650 15.97 -28.11 1.54
N ALA A 651 17.27 -27.79 1.41
CA ALA A 651 17.80 -26.76 0.52
C ALA A 651 17.06 -25.43 0.66
N ALA A 652 17.11 -24.86 1.88
CA ALA A 652 16.50 -23.57 2.18
C ALA A 652 17.04 -22.45 1.25
N ASP A 653 16.23 -21.42 1.02
CA ASP A 653 16.72 -20.20 0.38
C ASP A 653 17.91 -19.66 1.20
N PRO A 654 19.03 -19.31 0.56
CA PRO A 654 20.19 -18.79 1.27
C PRO A 654 19.84 -17.48 1.98
N PRO A 655 20.52 -17.16 3.09
CA PRO A 655 20.38 -15.86 3.73
C PRO A 655 20.75 -14.74 2.75
N PRO A 656 20.21 -13.52 2.94
CA PRO A 656 20.59 -12.37 2.12
C PRO A 656 22.11 -12.20 2.10
N GLY A 657 22.69 -12.25 0.89
CA GLY A 657 24.14 -12.21 0.68
C GLY A 657 24.60 -11.02 -0.14
N GLY A 658 23.67 -10.37 -0.86
CA GLY A 658 23.95 -9.22 -1.71
C GLY A 658 22.94 -8.08 -1.56
N PRO A 659 23.30 -6.87 -2.01
CA PRO A 659 22.42 -5.71 -1.96
C PRO A 659 21.12 -5.86 -2.77
N GLU A 660 21.06 -6.77 -3.73
CA GLU A 660 19.90 -7.09 -4.56
C GLU A 660 18.82 -7.93 -3.88
N ASP A 661 19.12 -8.61 -2.76
CA ASP A 661 18.17 -9.51 -2.09
C ASP A 661 16.99 -8.76 -1.45
N LEU A 662 17.24 -7.58 -0.88
CA LEU A 662 16.18 -6.69 -0.40
C LEU A 662 15.31 -6.22 -1.58
N ASP A 663 15.96 -5.81 -2.67
CA ASP A 663 15.29 -5.27 -3.85
C ASP A 663 14.31 -6.29 -4.45
N GLY A 664 14.74 -7.56 -4.51
CA GLY A 664 13.97 -8.68 -5.03
C GLY A 664 12.79 -9.11 -4.14
N SER A 665 12.66 -8.57 -2.94
CA SER A 665 11.68 -9.04 -1.94
C SER A 665 10.74 -7.94 -1.45
N LEU A 666 11.12 -6.67 -1.59
CA LEU A 666 10.32 -5.52 -1.19
C LEU A 666 9.02 -5.45 -2.01
N ALA A 667 7.86 -5.30 -1.35
CA ALA A 667 6.57 -5.25 -2.03
C ALA A 667 6.35 -3.94 -2.79
N GLY A 668 6.71 -2.80 -2.21
CA GLY A 668 6.86 -1.53 -2.95
C GLY A 668 7.91 -1.61 -4.06
N GLY A 669 8.77 -2.63 -4.01
CA GLY A 669 9.73 -2.99 -5.05
C GLY A 669 9.09 -3.33 -6.40
N VAL A 670 7.87 -3.85 -6.45
CA VAL A 670 7.16 -4.10 -7.73
C VAL A 670 7.03 -2.80 -8.53
N ALA A 671 6.57 -1.73 -7.89
CA ALA A 671 6.48 -0.41 -8.51
C ALA A 671 7.88 0.19 -8.78
N ALA A 672 8.82 0.03 -7.84
CA ALA A 672 10.15 0.61 -7.95
C ALA A 672 10.99 -0.01 -9.08
N VAL A 673 10.92 -1.32 -9.31
CA VAL A 673 11.60 -1.95 -10.46
C VAL A 673 11.03 -1.40 -11.77
N ILE A 674 9.71 -1.25 -11.91
CA ILE A 674 9.11 -0.64 -13.12
C ILE A 674 9.64 0.78 -13.32
N ALA A 675 9.55 1.63 -12.30
CA ALA A 675 10.01 3.02 -12.40
C ALA A 675 11.51 3.10 -12.74
N ASN A 676 12.33 2.29 -12.09
CA ASN A 676 13.79 2.36 -12.21
C ASN A 676 14.31 1.74 -13.50
N GLU A 677 13.87 0.53 -13.87
CA GLU A 677 14.39 -0.17 -15.05
C GLU A 677 13.92 0.47 -16.36
N TYR A 678 12.68 0.97 -16.39
CA TYR A 678 12.20 1.77 -17.51
C TYR A 678 12.63 3.23 -17.44
N GLY A 679 13.36 3.67 -16.40
CA GLY A 679 13.87 5.04 -16.26
C GLY A 679 12.77 6.11 -16.29
N LEU A 680 11.66 5.84 -15.61
CA LEU A 680 10.53 6.73 -15.46
C LEU A 680 10.79 7.69 -14.29
N ASP A 681 10.56 8.98 -14.50
CA ASP A 681 10.46 9.96 -13.41
C ASP A 681 9.11 9.79 -12.71
N ALA A 682 8.94 8.65 -12.02
CA ALA A 682 7.67 8.24 -11.44
C ALA A 682 7.84 7.65 -10.04
N VAL A 683 7.10 8.20 -9.08
CA VAL A 683 7.16 7.75 -7.68
C VAL A 683 6.59 6.33 -7.58
N PRO A 684 7.33 5.34 -7.04
CA PRO A 684 6.83 4.00 -6.85
C PRO A 684 6.00 3.87 -5.56
N LEU A 685 4.88 3.15 -5.63
CA LEU A 685 3.99 2.94 -4.48
C LEU A 685 3.33 1.55 -4.56
N GLY A 686 3.52 0.72 -3.52
CA GLY A 686 2.75 -0.49 -3.29
C GLY A 686 1.50 -0.19 -2.48
N ILE A 687 0.37 -0.85 -2.80
CA ILE A 687 -0.92 -0.65 -2.14
C ILE A 687 -1.56 -2.01 -1.87
N GLU A 688 -2.15 -2.18 -0.69
CA GLU A 688 -3.00 -3.33 -0.37
C GLU A 688 -4.35 -2.87 0.18
N ALA A 689 -5.40 -3.30 -0.50
CA ALA A 689 -6.81 -3.20 -0.14
C ALA A 689 -7.49 -4.56 -0.35
N ALA A 690 -6.78 -5.64 0.04
CA ALA A 690 -7.13 -7.02 -0.23
C ALA A 690 -7.47 -7.26 -1.73
N CYS A 691 -8.65 -7.77 -2.04
CA CYS A 691 -9.07 -8.03 -3.43
C CYS A 691 -9.33 -6.75 -4.24
N ALA A 692 -9.45 -5.59 -3.58
CA ALA A 692 -9.68 -4.30 -4.20
C ALA A 692 -8.40 -3.51 -4.51
N SER A 693 -7.21 -4.08 -4.24
CA SER A 693 -5.91 -3.37 -4.32
C SER A 693 -5.65 -2.66 -5.66
N SER A 694 -5.94 -3.30 -6.79
CA SER A 694 -5.76 -2.66 -8.11
C SER A 694 -6.68 -1.46 -8.32
N LEU A 695 -7.92 -1.49 -7.84
CA LEU A 695 -8.82 -0.32 -7.91
C LEU A 695 -8.45 0.76 -6.89
N ALA A 696 -7.92 0.38 -5.73
CA ALA A 696 -7.33 1.33 -4.78
C ALA A 696 -6.11 2.05 -5.37
N ALA A 697 -5.25 1.32 -6.11
CA ALA A 697 -4.13 1.91 -6.84
C ALA A 697 -4.59 2.91 -7.92
N LEU A 698 -5.66 2.58 -8.64
CA LEU A 698 -6.32 3.51 -9.56
C LEU A 698 -6.88 4.75 -8.85
N ASP A 699 -7.52 4.60 -7.68
CA ASP A 699 -8.06 5.73 -6.89
C ASP A 699 -6.94 6.69 -6.46
N VAL A 700 -5.83 6.16 -5.94
CA VAL A 700 -4.65 6.97 -5.58
C VAL A 700 -4.10 7.69 -6.81
N ALA A 701 -3.93 6.99 -7.93
CA ALA A 701 -3.41 7.57 -9.17
C ALA A 701 -4.32 8.68 -9.74
N VAL A 702 -5.63 8.45 -9.77
CA VAL A 702 -6.62 9.44 -10.21
C VAL A 702 -6.61 10.66 -9.29
N GLY A 703 -6.48 10.47 -7.98
CA GLY A 703 -6.32 11.55 -7.00
C GLY A 703 -5.11 12.44 -7.32
N ARG A 704 -3.93 11.84 -7.53
CA ARG A 704 -2.68 12.58 -7.81
C ARG A 704 -2.70 13.27 -9.18
N LEU A 705 -3.35 12.65 -10.17
CA LEU A 705 -3.56 13.27 -11.50
C LEU A 705 -4.47 14.48 -11.38
N ARG A 706 -5.61 14.36 -10.69
CA ARG A 706 -6.57 15.45 -10.51
C ARG A 706 -6.00 16.59 -9.67
N SER A 707 -5.13 16.30 -8.71
CA SER A 707 -4.46 17.33 -7.90
C SER A 707 -3.33 18.04 -8.65
N GLY A 708 -2.90 17.55 -9.82
CA GLY A 708 -1.76 18.11 -10.55
C GLY A 708 -0.41 17.74 -9.93
N SER A 709 -0.40 16.83 -8.94
CA SER A 709 0.82 16.33 -8.31
C SER A 709 1.67 15.50 -9.27
N VAL A 710 1.04 14.84 -10.23
CA VAL A 710 1.69 14.07 -11.31
C VAL A 710 1.02 14.36 -12.66
N ASP A 711 1.74 14.14 -13.74
CA ASP A 711 1.34 14.35 -15.13
C ASP A 711 0.84 13.08 -15.82
N TYR A 712 1.35 11.92 -15.37
CA TYR A 712 0.88 10.60 -15.78
C TYR A 712 0.93 9.62 -14.60
N ALA A 713 0.23 8.49 -14.72
CA ALA A 713 0.36 7.40 -13.76
C ALA A 713 0.27 6.04 -14.46
N LEU A 714 1.11 5.08 -14.03
CA LEU A 714 0.89 3.66 -14.27
C LEU A 714 0.21 3.11 -13.02
N ALA A 715 -0.98 2.54 -13.17
CA ALA A 715 -1.73 2.00 -12.04
C ALA A 715 -2.31 0.62 -12.39
N GLY A 716 -2.36 -0.28 -11.42
CA GLY A 716 -2.86 -1.63 -11.64
C GLY A 716 -2.61 -2.54 -10.45
N GLY A 717 -2.43 -3.84 -10.69
CA GLY A 717 -2.06 -4.77 -9.63
C GLY A 717 -1.47 -6.08 -10.13
N VAL A 718 -0.79 -6.79 -9.23
CA VAL A 718 -0.18 -8.11 -9.45
C VAL A 718 -0.30 -8.94 -8.18
N GLU A 719 -0.69 -10.21 -8.30
CA GLU A 719 -0.55 -11.20 -7.24
C GLU A 719 -0.54 -12.61 -7.82
N LEU A 720 0.24 -13.50 -7.21
CA LEU A 720 0.43 -14.89 -7.64
C LEU A 720 -0.01 -15.88 -6.52
N PRO A 721 -1.31 -15.95 -6.21
CA PRO A 721 -1.87 -16.76 -5.13
C PRO A 721 -1.89 -18.28 -5.42
N CYS A 722 -1.54 -18.73 -6.62
CA CYS A 722 -1.47 -20.16 -6.96
C CYS A 722 -0.22 -20.81 -6.36
N ASN A 723 -0.14 -20.85 -5.02
CA ASN A 723 0.96 -21.43 -4.26
C ASN A 723 0.43 -22.16 -3.01
N ALA A 724 1.17 -23.15 -2.52
CA ALA A 724 0.75 -24.00 -1.39
C ALA A 724 0.28 -23.21 -0.16
N ARG A 725 0.96 -22.12 0.20
CA ARG A 725 0.61 -21.29 1.36
C ARG A 725 -0.78 -20.69 1.20
N ASP A 726 -1.04 -19.98 0.11
CA ASP A 726 -2.31 -19.29 -0.08
C ASP A 726 -3.47 -20.28 -0.29
N MET A 727 -3.23 -21.41 -0.96
CA MET A 727 -4.19 -22.51 -1.08
C MET A 727 -4.60 -23.07 0.29
N VAL A 728 -3.63 -23.34 1.18
CA VAL A 728 -3.87 -23.84 2.54
C VAL A 728 -4.61 -22.81 3.38
N LEU A 729 -4.15 -21.55 3.40
CA LEU A 729 -4.75 -20.51 4.25
C LEU A 729 -6.18 -20.15 3.82
N CYS A 730 -6.46 -20.10 2.51
CA CYS A 730 -7.81 -19.84 2.02
C CYS A 730 -8.74 -21.04 2.26
N SER A 731 -8.24 -22.27 2.13
CA SER A 731 -8.98 -23.48 2.47
C SER A 731 -9.30 -23.56 3.97
N ALA A 732 -8.35 -23.22 4.84
CA ALA A 732 -8.57 -23.21 6.29
C ALA A 732 -9.73 -22.29 6.70
N LEU A 733 -9.94 -21.19 5.96
CA LEU A 733 -11.03 -20.25 6.17
C LEU A 733 -12.34 -20.63 5.43
N GLY A 734 -12.31 -21.67 4.59
CA GLY A 734 -13.48 -22.12 3.82
C GLY A 734 -13.85 -21.20 2.64
N LEU A 735 -12.88 -20.51 2.05
CA LEU A 735 -13.12 -19.53 0.97
C LEU A 735 -13.10 -20.10 -0.45
N LEU A 736 -12.44 -21.24 -0.65
CA LEU A 736 -12.26 -21.85 -1.97
C LEU A 736 -13.48 -22.69 -2.38
N SER A 737 -13.69 -22.83 -3.69
CA SER A 737 -14.67 -23.77 -4.23
C SER A 737 -14.17 -25.21 -4.11
N HIS A 738 -15.06 -26.17 -3.88
CA HIS A 738 -14.73 -27.59 -3.91
C HIS A 738 -14.55 -28.11 -5.34
N GLU A 739 -15.23 -27.47 -6.30
CA GLU A 739 -15.10 -27.74 -7.71
C GLU A 739 -14.43 -26.55 -8.37
N ARG A 740 -15.20 -25.56 -8.83
CA ARG A 740 -14.70 -24.39 -9.54
C ARG A 740 -15.53 -23.14 -9.26
N ILE A 741 -14.89 -21.99 -9.37
CA ILE A 741 -15.59 -20.70 -9.30
C ILE A 741 -16.63 -20.57 -10.42
N THR A 742 -17.87 -20.28 -10.02
CA THR A 742 -19.02 -20.09 -10.92
C THR A 742 -19.85 -18.90 -10.47
N PRO A 743 -19.39 -17.66 -10.74
CA PRO A 743 -20.08 -16.46 -10.29
C PRO A 743 -21.54 -16.43 -10.74
N PHE A 744 -22.45 -16.16 -9.80
CA PHE A 744 -23.90 -16.06 -10.00
C PHE A 744 -24.64 -17.38 -10.30
N ASP A 745 -23.94 -18.51 -10.36
CA ASP A 745 -24.56 -19.82 -10.56
C ASP A 745 -25.24 -20.31 -9.28
N THR A 746 -26.25 -21.19 -9.43
CA THR A 746 -26.88 -21.90 -8.31
C THR A 746 -25.87 -22.79 -7.56
N ALA A 747 -24.85 -23.31 -8.24
CA ALA A 747 -23.79 -24.16 -7.70
C ALA A 747 -22.63 -23.38 -7.06
N ALA A 748 -22.65 -22.04 -7.08
CA ALA A 748 -21.59 -21.20 -6.52
C ALA A 748 -21.33 -21.53 -5.04
N ASP A 749 -20.13 -21.94 -4.67
CA ASP A 749 -19.78 -22.34 -3.29
C ASP A 749 -18.47 -21.72 -2.76
N GLY A 750 -17.74 -20.98 -3.58
CA GLY A 750 -16.43 -20.42 -3.27
C GLY A 750 -15.71 -19.92 -4.52
N PHE A 751 -14.48 -19.43 -4.35
CA PHE A 751 -13.64 -19.03 -5.49
C PHE A 751 -12.51 -20.03 -5.77
N THR A 752 -11.95 -19.97 -6.96
CA THR A 752 -10.74 -20.71 -7.34
C THR A 752 -9.61 -19.70 -7.53
N PRO A 753 -8.41 -19.88 -6.94
CA PRO A 753 -7.32 -18.92 -7.10
C PRO A 753 -6.84 -18.79 -8.54
N GLY A 754 -6.40 -17.59 -8.91
CA GLY A 754 -5.80 -17.30 -10.20
C GLY A 754 -4.61 -16.37 -10.03
N ASP A 755 -3.61 -16.51 -10.88
CA ASP A 755 -2.49 -15.58 -10.94
C ASP A 755 -2.75 -14.51 -11.99
N GLY A 756 -2.32 -13.28 -11.71
CA GLY A 756 -2.45 -12.25 -12.73
C GLY A 756 -1.79 -10.92 -12.43
N CYS A 757 -1.64 -10.15 -13.50
CA CYS A 757 -1.24 -8.75 -13.47
C CYS A 757 -1.98 -7.96 -14.55
N ALA A 758 -2.44 -6.75 -14.21
CA ALA A 758 -2.89 -5.75 -15.19
C ALA A 758 -2.34 -4.38 -14.82
N LEU A 759 -1.99 -3.60 -15.84
CA LEU A 759 -1.50 -2.23 -15.72
C LEU A 759 -2.20 -1.31 -16.72
N PHE A 760 -2.41 -0.07 -16.32
CA PHE A 760 -3.04 0.98 -17.11
C PHE A 760 -2.19 2.25 -17.04
N LEU A 761 -1.98 2.91 -18.18
CA LEU A 761 -1.36 4.23 -18.25
C LEU A 761 -2.45 5.28 -18.33
N LEU A 762 -2.38 6.23 -17.41
CA LEU A 762 -3.42 7.20 -17.11
C LEU A 762 -2.89 8.61 -17.26
N LYS A 763 -3.71 9.49 -17.81
CA LYS A 763 -3.46 10.94 -17.90
C LYS A 763 -4.77 11.70 -17.69
N ARG A 764 -4.68 12.96 -17.28
CA ARG A 764 -5.84 13.87 -17.37
C ARG A 764 -6.31 13.92 -18.83
N TYR A 765 -7.62 13.93 -19.07
CA TYR A 765 -8.16 13.89 -20.43
C TYR A 765 -7.63 15.05 -21.31
N ALA A 766 -7.54 16.26 -20.76
CA ALA A 766 -6.98 17.41 -21.44
C ALA A 766 -5.51 17.19 -21.86
N ASP A 767 -4.70 16.56 -21.01
CA ASP A 767 -3.30 16.26 -21.31
C ASP A 767 -3.14 15.12 -22.31
N ALA A 768 -4.00 14.10 -22.26
CA ALA A 768 -4.03 13.04 -23.27
C ALA A 768 -4.36 13.63 -24.65
N ARG A 769 -5.35 14.53 -24.72
CA ARG A 769 -5.71 15.22 -25.96
C ARG A 769 -4.63 16.15 -26.47
N ARG A 770 -4.02 16.94 -25.58
CA ARG A 770 -2.92 17.86 -25.91
C ARG A 770 -1.75 17.09 -26.53
N ASP A 771 -1.43 15.94 -25.96
CA ASP A 771 -0.27 15.16 -26.35
C ASP A 771 -0.56 14.18 -27.50
N GLY A 772 -1.80 14.14 -27.99
CA GLY A 772 -2.22 13.27 -29.11
C GLY A 772 -2.19 11.79 -28.78
N ASP A 773 -2.39 11.41 -27.51
CA ASP A 773 -2.41 10.01 -27.11
C ASP A 773 -3.67 9.30 -27.64
N ALA A 774 -3.53 8.01 -27.99
CA ALA A 774 -4.68 7.15 -28.22
C ALA A 774 -5.46 6.96 -26.90
N ILE A 775 -6.77 7.19 -26.92
CA ILE A 775 -7.61 7.07 -25.72
C ILE A 775 -8.46 5.80 -25.86
N HIS A 776 -8.21 4.84 -24.98
CA HIS A 776 -8.89 3.55 -24.98
C HIS A 776 -10.22 3.56 -24.21
N GLY A 777 -10.39 4.54 -23.32
CA GLY A 777 -11.58 4.73 -22.50
C GLY A 777 -11.36 5.84 -21.47
N LEU A 778 -12.44 6.29 -20.84
CA LEU A 778 -12.44 7.36 -19.85
C LEU A 778 -12.87 6.83 -18.49
N LEU A 779 -12.06 7.08 -17.45
CA LEU A 779 -12.43 6.93 -16.04
C LEU A 779 -13.22 8.16 -15.60
N ARG A 780 -14.50 7.94 -15.27
CA ARG A 780 -15.47 9.00 -14.97
C ARG A 780 -15.67 9.21 -13.47
N GLY A 781 -15.54 8.15 -12.68
CA GLY A 781 -15.67 8.25 -11.22
C GLY A 781 -15.13 7.00 -10.53
N ILE A 782 -14.58 7.20 -9.33
CA ILE A 782 -14.14 6.12 -8.44
C ILE A 782 -14.72 6.38 -7.06
N GLY A 783 -15.51 5.43 -6.56
CA GLY A 783 -16.06 5.48 -5.22
C GLY A 783 -15.51 4.35 -4.37
N ALA A 784 -15.35 4.63 -3.09
CA ALA A 784 -14.68 3.76 -2.14
C ALA A 784 -15.28 3.89 -0.74
N SER A 785 -15.38 2.80 -0.01
CA SER A 785 -15.91 2.81 1.36
C SER A 785 -15.43 1.62 2.18
N ASN A 786 -15.76 1.63 3.46
CA ASN A 786 -15.62 0.48 4.33
C ASN A 786 -16.97 0.08 4.98
N ASP A 787 -17.19 -1.21 5.18
CA ASP A 787 -18.37 -1.75 5.87
C ASP A 787 -18.36 -1.41 7.38
N ALA A 788 -17.16 -1.32 7.97
CA ALA A 788 -16.89 -1.04 9.38
C ALA A 788 -17.61 -2.00 10.36
N LYS A 789 -17.73 -3.27 9.94
CA LYS A 789 -18.55 -4.28 10.62
C LYS A 789 -17.88 -5.64 10.72
N SER A 790 -17.63 -6.31 9.58
CA SER A 790 -17.02 -7.64 9.52
C SER A 790 -15.80 -7.62 8.63
N LEU A 791 -14.84 -8.52 8.91
CA LEU A 791 -13.67 -8.70 8.05
C LEU A 791 -13.89 -9.69 6.91
N ILE A 792 -14.93 -10.52 6.99
CA ILE A 792 -15.18 -11.58 6.01
C ILE A 792 -16.55 -11.41 5.35
N ALA A 793 -17.58 -11.10 6.15
CA ALA A 793 -18.93 -10.97 5.63
C ALA A 793 -19.11 -9.59 4.94
N PRO A 794 -19.52 -9.55 3.66
CA PRO A 794 -19.77 -8.30 2.96
C PRO A 794 -21.06 -7.63 3.45
N ASP A 795 -21.17 -6.32 3.28
CA ASP A 795 -22.35 -5.55 3.66
C ASP A 795 -22.92 -4.71 2.50
N VAL A 796 -24.24 -4.79 2.30
CA VAL A 796 -24.93 -4.09 1.20
C VAL A 796 -24.74 -2.58 1.30
N ASP A 797 -24.78 -1.99 2.49
CA ASP A 797 -24.71 -0.54 2.63
C ASP A 797 -23.33 0.00 2.24
N GLY A 798 -22.26 -0.74 2.52
CA GLY A 798 -20.90 -0.36 2.09
C GLY A 798 -20.75 -0.36 0.59
N GLN A 799 -21.17 -1.42 -0.09
CA GLN A 799 -21.12 -1.48 -1.54
C GLN A 799 -21.98 -0.39 -2.19
N VAL A 800 -23.17 -0.10 -1.65
CA VAL A 800 -24.01 1.03 -2.08
C VAL A 800 -23.30 2.37 -1.89
N ARG A 801 -22.61 2.60 -0.77
CA ARG A 801 -21.83 3.83 -0.53
C ARG A 801 -20.75 4.02 -1.60
N ALA A 802 -19.96 2.98 -1.88
CA ALA A 802 -18.93 3.02 -2.91
C ALA A 802 -19.53 3.33 -4.30
N MET A 803 -20.58 2.62 -4.72
CA MET A 803 -21.23 2.87 -6.01
C MET A 803 -21.78 4.29 -6.13
N ARG A 804 -22.49 4.79 -5.10
CA ARG A 804 -23.05 6.16 -5.09
C ARG A 804 -21.97 7.23 -5.13
N GLN A 805 -20.85 7.04 -4.43
CA GLN A 805 -19.73 7.97 -4.49
C GLN A 805 -19.09 8.04 -5.89
N ALA A 806 -19.04 6.91 -6.61
CA ALA A 806 -18.59 6.89 -8.00
C ALA A 806 -19.55 7.69 -8.90
N PHE A 807 -20.86 7.44 -8.79
CA PHE A 807 -21.88 8.17 -9.57
C PHE A 807 -21.90 9.68 -9.27
N GLY A 808 -21.60 10.09 -8.04
CA GLY A 808 -21.44 11.49 -7.66
C GLY A 808 -20.37 12.24 -8.46
N GLN A 809 -19.47 11.54 -9.15
CA GLN A 809 -18.41 12.10 -10.00
C GLN A 809 -18.69 11.93 -11.49
N ALA A 810 -19.49 10.95 -11.88
CA ALA A 810 -19.52 10.47 -13.26
C ALA A 810 -20.27 11.39 -14.23
N GLY A 811 -21.19 12.23 -13.75
CA GLY A 811 -21.98 13.13 -14.60
C GLY A 811 -22.99 12.40 -15.51
N PHE A 812 -23.38 11.16 -15.16
CA PHE A 812 -24.44 10.39 -15.79
C PHE A 812 -25.20 9.54 -14.76
N ASP A 813 -26.40 9.10 -15.12
CA ASP A 813 -27.29 8.33 -14.24
C ASP A 813 -26.96 6.82 -14.28
N PRO A 814 -27.21 6.05 -13.19
CA PRO A 814 -27.07 4.60 -13.21
C PRO A 814 -27.82 3.91 -14.35
N ALA A 815 -28.96 4.44 -14.81
CA ALA A 815 -29.72 3.91 -15.96
C ALA A 815 -28.96 3.97 -17.30
N ASP A 816 -27.93 4.81 -17.41
CA ASP A 816 -27.10 4.93 -18.60
C ASP A 816 -25.97 3.88 -18.66
N VAL A 817 -25.70 3.17 -17.56
CA VAL A 817 -24.70 2.10 -17.53
C VAL A 817 -25.31 0.84 -18.12
N GLY A 818 -24.67 0.31 -19.16
CA GLY A 818 -25.12 -0.87 -19.89
C GLY A 818 -24.49 -2.18 -19.40
N TYR A 819 -23.31 -2.11 -18.77
CA TYR A 819 -22.58 -3.27 -18.29
C TYR A 819 -22.05 -3.07 -16.87
N LEU A 820 -22.19 -4.08 -16.03
CA LEU A 820 -21.57 -4.16 -14.72
C LEU A 820 -20.61 -5.35 -14.72
N GLU A 821 -19.31 -5.04 -14.75
CA GLU A 821 -18.27 -5.98 -14.35
C GLU A 821 -18.31 -6.08 -12.81
N ALA A 822 -19.03 -7.08 -12.34
CA ALA A 822 -19.20 -7.33 -10.93
C ALA A 822 -17.93 -7.91 -10.30
N HIS A 823 -17.82 -7.80 -8.98
CA HIS A 823 -16.81 -8.52 -8.23
C HIS A 823 -17.02 -10.04 -8.41
N GLY A 824 -18.26 -10.53 -8.34
CA GLY A 824 -18.68 -11.87 -8.77
C GLY A 824 -17.72 -12.95 -8.29
N THR A 825 -17.68 -13.17 -6.99
CA THR A 825 -16.66 -14.01 -6.34
C THR A 825 -17.07 -15.49 -6.35
N GLY A 826 -18.30 -15.82 -6.75
CA GLY A 826 -18.78 -17.20 -6.76
C GLY A 826 -19.10 -17.73 -5.37
N THR A 827 -19.32 -16.85 -4.39
CA THR A 827 -19.87 -17.23 -3.09
C THR A 827 -21.34 -16.86 -3.04
N ARG A 828 -22.21 -17.75 -2.54
CA ARG A 828 -23.66 -17.48 -2.43
C ARG A 828 -23.97 -16.17 -1.71
N VAL A 829 -23.30 -15.93 -0.59
CA VAL A 829 -23.52 -14.72 0.22
C VAL A 829 -22.98 -13.49 -0.49
N GLY A 830 -21.76 -13.54 -1.03
CA GLY A 830 -21.12 -12.41 -1.70
C GLY A 830 -21.88 -11.96 -2.94
N ASP A 831 -22.23 -12.90 -3.81
CA ASP A 831 -22.94 -12.60 -5.06
C ASP A 831 -24.34 -12.02 -4.77
N ARG A 832 -25.06 -12.56 -3.78
CA ARG A 832 -26.36 -12.00 -3.37
C ARG A 832 -26.25 -10.60 -2.77
N VAL A 833 -25.24 -10.35 -1.93
CA VAL A 833 -25.01 -9.01 -1.36
C VAL A 833 -24.68 -8.00 -2.46
N GLU A 834 -23.85 -8.40 -3.43
CA GLU A 834 -23.49 -7.58 -4.58
C GLU A 834 -24.68 -7.21 -5.44
N ILE A 835 -25.52 -8.17 -5.82
CA ILE A 835 -26.72 -7.88 -6.61
C ILE A 835 -27.73 -7.06 -5.81
N ALA A 836 -27.89 -7.30 -4.50
CA ALA A 836 -28.74 -6.46 -3.65
C ALA A 836 -28.24 -5.01 -3.56
N ALA A 837 -26.92 -4.79 -3.53
CA ALA A 837 -26.32 -3.46 -3.57
C ALA A 837 -26.55 -2.80 -4.93
N ALA A 838 -26.33 -3.54 -6.03
CA ALA A 838 -26.63 -3.07 -7.37
C ALA A 838 -28.12 -2.70 -7.52
N ALA A 839 -29.05 -3.46 -6.94
CA ALA A 839 -30.48 -3.17 -6.93
C ALA A 839 -30.83 -1.84 -6.24
N ARG A 840 -30.03 -1.38 -5.30
CA ARG A 840 -30.27 -0.08 -4.61
C ARG A 840 -29.68 1.12 -5.33
N VAL A 841 -28.89 0.90 -6.39
CA VAL A 841 -28.18 1.97 -7.11
C VAL A 841 -28.55 1.99 -8.60
N TYR A 842 -28.54 0.83 -9.25
CA TYR A 842 -28.75 0.68 -10.69
C TYR A 842 -30.22 0.48 -11.09
N ALA A 843 -31.10 0.16 -10.12
CA ALA A 843 -32.53 0.11 -10.37
C ALA A 843 -33.04 1.50 -10.70
N SER A 844 -33.64 1.65 -11.88
CA SER A 844 -34.20 2.90 -12.34
C SER A 844 -35.38 2.63 -13.27
N PRO A 845 -36.52 3.32 -13.09
CA PRO A 845 -37.66 3.20 -14.01
C PRO A 845 -37.33 3.75 -15.41
N HIS A 846 -36.24 4.51 -15.56
CA HIS A 846 -35.79 5.05 -16.83
C HIS A 846 -34.91 4.08 -17.63
N ARG A 847 -34.54 2.93 -17.06
CA ARG A 847 -33.73 1.92 -17.74
C ARG A 847 -34.50 1.29 -18.89
N ARG A 848 -33.99 1.46 -20.12
CA ARG A 848 -34.63 0.97 -21.36
C ARG A 848 -34.12 -0.37 -21.85
N ARG A 849 -32.91 -0.75 -21.43
CA ARG A 849 -32.25 -2.02 -21.77
C ARG A 849 -31.78 -2.67 -20.46
N PRO A 850 -31.82 -4.00 -20.35
CA PRO A 850 -31.32 -4.67 -19.18
C PRO A 850 -29.88 -4.27 -18.86
N LEU A 851 -29.53 -4.18 -17.58
CA LEU A 851 -28.14 -4.11 -17.17
C LEU A 851 -27.51 -5.49 -17.38
N GLU A 852 -26.48 -5.58 -18.20
CA GLU A 852 -25.72 -6.82 -18.38
C GLU A 852 -24.69 -6.95 -17.26
N ILE A 853 -24.56 -8.14 -16.66
CA ILE A 853 -23.69 -8.42 -15.53
C ILE A 853 -22.74 -9.57 -15.89
N GLY A 854 -21.44 -9.36 -15.68
CA GLY A 854 -20.41 -10.37 -15.89
C GLY A 854 -19.31 -10.32 -14.83
N SER A 855 -18.42 -11.32 -14.84
CA SER A 855 -17.22 -11.35 -13.99
C SER A 855 -16.08 -12.06 -14.69
N ALA A 856 -14.92 -11.39 -14.83
CA ALA A 856 -13.68 -11.94 -15.38
C ALA A 856 -13.18 -13.15 -14.58
N LYS A 857 -13.57 -13.28 -13.30
CA LYS A 857 -13.11 -14.37 -12.43
C LYS A 857 -13.59 -15.74 -12.89
N SER A 858 -14.67 -15.81 -13.68
CA SER A 858 -15.14 -17.08 -14.26
C SER A 858 -14.11 -17.69 -15.23
N PHE A 859 -13.19 -16.89 -15.79
CA PHE A 859 -12.21 -17.34 -16.78
C PHE A 859 -10.85 -17.67 -16.18
N PHE A 860 -10.35 -16.81 -15.29
CA PHE A 860 -8.97 -16.91 -14.80
C PHE A 860 -8.88 -17.16 -13.29
N GLY A 861 -10.00 -17.47 -12.64
CA GLY A 861 -10.06 -17.53 -11.19
C GLY A 861 -10.02 -16.15 -10.53
N HIS A 862 -9.97 -16.13 -9.21
CA HIS A 862 -9.81 -14.92 -8.43
C HIS A 862 -8.34 -14.54 -8.35
N THR A 863 -7.96 -13.43 -8.99
CA THR A 863 -6.58 -12.95 -9.06
C THR A 863 -6.17 -11.96 -7.96
N PHE A 864 -6.78 -12.12 -6.77
CA PHE A 864 -6.53 -11.33 -5.56
C PHE A 864 -6.28 -9.83 -5.82
N ALA A 865 -5.11 -9.27 -5.53
CA ALA A 865 -4.82 -7.84 -5.73
C ALA A 865 -5.02 -7.36 -7.18
N ALA A 866 -4.84 -8.23 -8.18
CA ALA A 866 -5.04 -7.92 -9.60
C ALA A 866 -6.51 -8.03 -10.07
N ALA A 867 -7.44 -8.51 -9.22
CA ALA A 867 -8.81 -8.85 -9.63
C ALA A 867 -9.61 -7.66 -10.18
N GLY A 868 -9.46 -6.48 -9.57
CA GLY A 868 -10.07 -5.26 -10.07
C GLY A 868 -9.51 -4.83 -11.43
N GLY A 869 -8.20 -4.98 -11.62
CA GLY A 869 -7.52 -4.73 -12.89
C GLY A 869 -7.95 -5.69 -14.00
N ALA A 870 -8.14 -6.98 -13.70
CA ALA A 870 -8.69 -7.96 -14.65
C ALA A 870 -10.09 -7.57 -15.12
N GLY A 871 -10.97 -7.18 -14.18
CA GLY A 871 -12.31 -6.70 -14.50
C GLY A 871 -12.29 -5.40 -15.32
N LEU A 872 -11.45 -4.44 -14.95
CA LEU A 872 -11.28 -3.21 -15.73
C LEU A 872 -10.79 -3.49 -17.16
N LEU A 873 -9.85 -4.43 -17.33
CA LEU A 873 -9.34 -4.81 -18.65
C LEU A 873 -10.45 -5.44 -19.51
N ARG A 874 -11.25 -6.36 -18.95
CA ARG A 874 -12.42 -6.94 -19.63
C ARG A 874 -13.42 -5.86 -20.04
N ALA A 875 -13.77 -4.97 -19.11
CA ALA A 875 -14.72 -3.89 -19.38
C ALA A 875 -14.19 -2.91 -20.45
N LEU A 876 -12.89 -2.61 -20.44
CA LEU A 876 -12.25 -1.76 -21.46
C LEU A 876 -12.30 -2.40 -22.84
N TYR A 877 -12.01 -3.70 -22.95
CA TYR A 877 -12.17 -4.43 -24.22
C TYR A 877 -13.63 -4.46 -24.68
N ALA A 878 -14.58 -4.68 -23.77
CA ALA A 878 -16.00 -4.67 -24.09
C ALA A 878 -16.46 -3.33 -24.66
N LEU A 879 -16.02 -2.21 -24.07
CA LEU A 879 -16.28 -0.86 -24.60
C LEU A 879 -15.71 -0.71 -26.01
N ARG A 880 -14.43 -1.08 -26.21
CA ARG A 880 -13.70 -0.86 -27.47
C ARG A 880 -14.18 -1.73 -28.62
N THR A 881 -14.56 -2.96 -28.33
CA THR A 881 -14.99 -3.93 -29.34
C THR A 881 -16.51 -3.92 -29.53
N GLY A 882 -17.26 -3.36 -28.59
CA GLY A 882 -18.71 -3.43 -28.57
C GLY A 882 -19.21 -4.87 -28.45
N VAL A 883 -18.56 -5.68 -27.63
CA VAL A 883 -18.92 -7.10 -27.40
C VAL A 883 -18.89 -7.40 -25.90
N LEU A 884 -19.90 -8.12 -25.41
CA LEU A 884 -19.97 -8.64 -24.04
C LEU A 884 -19.72 -10.16 -24.06
N PRO A 885 -18.62 -10.66 -23.48
CA PRO A 885 -18.39 -12.10 -23.37
C PRO A 885 -19.38 -12.75 -22.38
N ALA A 886 -19.70 -14.02 -22.61
CA ALA A 886 -20.42 -14.85 -21.63
C ALA A 886 -19.62 -15.02 -20.33
N ASN A 887 -20.26 -15.42 -19.23
CA ASN A 887 -19.58 -15.97 -18.07
C ASN A 887 -19.27 -17.45 -18.32
N ALA A 888 -18.00 -17.84 -18.20
CA ALA A 888 -17.59 -19.23 -18.33
C ALA A 888 -18.13 -20.08 -17.17
N GLY A 889 -18.49 -21.32 -17.45
CA GLY A 889 -18.99 -22.27 -16.44
C GLY A 889 -20.36 -21.95 -15.84
N LEU A 890 -21.04 -20.90 -16.27
CA LEU A 890 -22.40 -20.57 -15.81
C LEU A 890 -23.42 -21.49 -16.50
N THR A 891 -24.10 -22.31 -15.71
CA THR A 891 -25.12 -23.27 -16.16
C THR A 891 -26.54 -22.81 -15.84
N ALA A 892 -26.75 -22.30 -14.62
CA ALA A 892 -28.06 -21.86 -14.14
C ALA A 892 -27.90 -20.68 -13.17
N VAL A 893 -28.36 -19.50 -13.60
CA VAL A 893 -28.37 -18.29 -12.76
C VAL A 893 -29.19 -18.55 -11.50
N SER A 894 -28.61 -18.23 -10.34
CA SER A 894 -29.27 -18.44 -9.05
C SER A 894 -30.55 -17.60 -8.92
N PRO A 895 -31.69 -18.21 -8.55
CA PRO A 895 -32.94 -17.47 -8.34
C PRO A 895 -32.89 -16.55 -7.11
N GLU A 896 -31.91 -16.72 -6.21
CA GLU A 896 -31.74 -15.87 -5.02
C GLU A 896 -31.21 -14.45 -5.34
N LEU A 897 -30.75 -14.20 -6.57
CA LEU A 897 -30.15 -12.93 -6.95
C LEU A 897 -31.17 -11.81 -7.21
N ASP A 898 -32.46 -12.13 -7.40
CA ASP A 898 -33.54 -11.13 -7.52
C ASP A 898 -33.25 -10.04 -8.60
N LEU A 899 -32.72 -10.47 -9.74
CA LEU A 899 -32.24 -9.61 -10.85
C LEU A 899 -33.34 -8.73 -11.45
N GLU A 900 -34.60 -9.12 -11.31
CA GLU A 900 -35.77 -8.40 -11.81
C GLU A 900 -35.91 -7.00 -11.17
N ARG A 901 -35.32 -6.78 -9.98
CA ARG A 901 -35.30 -5.47 -9.32
C ARG A 901 -34.44 -4.43 -10.02
N ILE A 902 -33.45 -4.82 -10.84
CA ILE A 902 -32.55 -3.90 -11.56
C ILE A 902 -33.01 -3.65 -13.01
N PRO A 903 -34.03 -4.39 -13.48
CA PRO A 903 -33.99 -5.11 -14.76
C PRO A 903 -32.59 -5.49 -15.26
N ALA A 904 -32.02 -6.59 -14.76
CA ALA A 904 -30.68 -7.06 -15.13
C ALA A 904 -30.67 -8.49 -15.71
N ARG A 905 -29.58 -8.83 -16.41
CA ARG A 905 -29.27 -10.18 -16.91
C ARG A 905 -27.81 -10.51 -16.61
N VAL A 906 -27.52 -11.78 -16.32
CA VAL A 906 -26.14 -12.28 -16.26
C VAL A 906 -25.79 -12.84 -17.64
N SER A 907 -24.64 -12.46 -18.18
CA SER A 907 -24.23 -12.84 -19.54
C SER A 907 -24.03 -14.35 -19.67
N THR A 908 -24.94 -15.04 -20.37
CA THR A 908 -24.85 -16.49 -20.67
C THR A 908 -24.35 -16.80 -22.08
N ALA A 909 -24.30 -15.79 -22.96
CA ALA A 909 -23.80 -15.90 -24.32
C ALA A 909 -23.00 -14.65 -24.68
N THR A 910 -21.97 -14.82 -25.52
CA THR A 910 -21.21 -13.69 -26.07
C THR A 910 -22.11 -12.94 -27.05
N THR A 911 -22.35 -11.64 -26.81
CA THR A 911 -23.32 -10.84 -27.58
C THR A 911 -22.76 -9.47 -27.98
N PRO A 912 -23.23 -8.89 -29.09
CA PRO A 912 -22.91 -7.50 -29.43
C PRO A 912 -23.44 -6.52 -28.37
N TRP A 913 -22.59 -5.59 -27.94
CA TRP A 913 -22.98 -4.47 -27.11
C TRP A 913 -23.38 -3.27 -27.98
N GLU A 914 -24.65 -3.22 -28.35
CA GLU A 914 -25.16 -2.12 -29.14
C GLU A 914 -25.26 -0.81 -28.34
N SER A 915 -24.90 0.31 -28.97
CA SER A 915 -25.22 1.66 -28.49
C SER A 915 -25.83 2.50 -29.60
N ALA A 916 -26.68 3.45 -29.23
CA ALA A 916 -27.24 4.39 -30.20
C ALA A 916 -26.15 5.35 -30.71
N PRO A 917 -26.22 5.83 -31.96
CA PRO A 917 -25.25 6.79 -32.50
C PRO A 917 -25.06 7.99 -31.56
N GLY A 918 -23.81 8.34 -31.26
CA GLY A 918 -23.47 9.46 -30.38
C GLY A 918 -23.70 9.22 -28.88
N ARG A 919 -24.18 8.04 -28.46
CA ARG A 919 -24.25 7.65 -27.04
C ARG A 919 -23.08 6.72 -26.69
N PRO A 920 -22.24 7.09 -25.71
CA PRO A 920 -21.11 6.25 -25.36
C PRO A 920 -21.58 5.02 -24.58
N ARG A 921 -20.94 3.87 -24.80
CA ARG A 921 -21.07 2.73 -23.89
C ARG A 921 -20.48 3.08 -22.53
N ARG A 922 -21.10 2.60 -21.47
CA ARG A 922 -20.70 2.87 -20.07
C ARG A 922 -20.73 1.60 -19.27
N ALA A 923 -19.68 1.37 -18.48
CA ALA A 923 -19.58 0.23 -17.59
C ALA A 923 -19.26 0.64 -16.15
N GLY A 924 -19.79 -0.11 -15.19
CA GLY A 924 -19.32 -0.14 -13.81
C GLY A 924 -18.38 -1.33 -13.60
N VAL A 925 -17.36 -1.16 -12.77
CA VAL A 925 -16.40 -2.21 -12.37
C VAL A 925 -16.31 -2.23 -10.85
N SER A 926 -16.71 -3.34 -10.23
CA SER A 926 -16.69 -3.52 -8.78
C SER A 926 -15.51 -4.39 -8.34
N SER A 927 -14.86 -4.02 -7.24
CA SER A 927 -14.00 -4.95 -6.50
C SER A 927 -14.15 -4.75 -4.99
N PHE A 928 -14.49 -5.83 -4.30
CA PHE A 928 -14.77 -5.84 -2.87
C PHE A 928 -13.74 -6.73 -2.16
N GLY A 929 -12.95 -6.13 -1.27
CA GLY A 929 -11.92 -6.78 -0.49
C GLY A 929 -12.44 -7.23 0.87
N THR A 930 -11.84 -8.32 1.37
CA THR A 930 -11.92 -8.68 2.79
C THR A 930 -11.51 -7.49 3.65
N GLY A 931 -12.05 -7.40 4.86
CA GLY A 931 -11.99 -6.19 5.68
C GLY A 931 -13.14 -5.21 5.40
N GLY A 932 -14.09 -5.59 4.53
CA GLY A 932 -15.21 -4.75 4.13
C GLY A 932 -14.79 -3.57 3.25
N ILE A 933 -13.68 -3.69 2.51
CA ILE A 933 -13.10 -2.61 1.71
C ILE A 933 -13.75 -2.63 0.33
N ASN A 934 -14.52 -1.61 -0.04
CA ASN A 934 -15.30 -1.62 -1.28
C ASN A 934 -14.80 -0.55 -2.24
N TYR A 935 -14.56 -0.92 -3.50
CA TYR A 935 -14.26 0.02 -4.59
C TYR A 935 -15.19 -0.21 -5.78
N HIS A 936 -15.61 0.89 -6.41
CA HIS A 936 -16.41 0.87 -7.63
C HIS A 936 -15.93 1.95 -8.60
N VAL A 937 -15.66 1.57 -9.83
CA VAL A 937 -15.16 2.44 -10.90
C VAL A 937 -16.18 2.55 -12.02
N LEU A 938 -16.39 3.75 -12.53
CA LEU A 938 -17.24 4.01 -13.69
C LEU A 938 -16.37 4.41 -14.88
N ILE A 939 -16.52 3.69 -15.98
CA ILE A 939 -15.82 3.94 -17.24
C ILE A 939 -16.78 4.23 -18.40
N GLU A 940 -16.29 4.96 -19.39
CA GLU A 940 -17.04 5.36 -20.57
C GLU A 940 -16.18 5.20 -21.84
N GLU A 941 -16.83 4.81 -22.93
CA GLU A 941 -16.28 4.80 -24.28
C GLU A 941 -15.90 6.21 -24.74
N HIS A 942 -14.74 6.35 -25.38
CA HIS A 942 -14.32 7.60 -26.00
C HIS A 942 -14.88 7.67 -27.44
N LEU A 943 -15.75 8.64 -27.72
CA LEU A 943 -16.45 8.78 -29.01
C LEU A 943 -15.85 9.83 -29.95
N ASP A 944 -15.00 10.72 -29.45
CA ASP A 944 -14.29 11.68 -30.29
C ASP A 944 -13.20 10.88 -31.01
N GLY A 945 -13.50 10.38 -32.23
CA GLY A 945 -12.69 9.38 -32.94
C GLY A 945 -11.17 9.63 -32.97
N PRO A 946 -10.36 8.62 -33.33
CA PRO A 946 -8.91 8.77 -33.35
C PRO A 946 -8.52 9.94 -34.27
N ARG A 947 -7.67 10.84 -33.79
CA ARG A 947 -6.95 11.79 -34.65
C ARG A 947 -5.53 11.31 -34.83
#